data_AF-A0A074M925-F1
#
_entry.id   AF-A0A074M925-F1
#
_cell.length_a   1.000
_cell.length_b   1.000
_cell.length_c   1.000
_cell.angle_alpha   90.00
_cell.angle_beta   90.00
_cell.angle_gamma   90.00
#
_symmetry.space_group_name_H-M   'P 1'
#
loop_
_entity.id
_entity.type
_entity.pdbx_description
1 polymer ?
#
loop_
_entity_poly.entity_id
_entity_poly.type
_entity_poly.pdbx_seq_one_letter_code
_entity_poly.pdbx_strand_id
1 'polypeptide(L)'
;MPATANAAPKETANHKILPHELPQALGRAGDGLKVLSLDCFDTLLWRDCHAPTDVFAALPDISVGQRIAGEQKARKAEAIQRQRTEIGIEAIYEHAMPGANDRARAKAVRDELDAEARSCFAFAPTVQLMREAKARGHKVVIVSDTYLSARQLQKLIECAAGVEVAGLIDRVFVSSEAGISKSQGLLQKVMKALKVAPSQVLHIGDNPKADFEASRSLGVPALHLVQFSESAVQRLRLERACQQLVGDSRHMQKEAARGLMPHRSVLAHEGPKVTGREAALGLTVLGPVFYAFDQWLRSEAAALEAARGGRVHWLFMLRDGHLPHIVHEEGGTAGGAAESTALVEISRFVSIAASLTTKEAYTRYYSGELGRKPSTLARQMLFTEDEISQIVGEDKTEEQMLEGSYRLADELKKGKRQKIIRRRARERADRLVAHVRARVNPAPGDTLMLVDLGYNGSAQSHVDALLAQSFDCHVAGRYLLLRELAATGLDKKGLIDERHYDFELIDALCGNVAVIEQLATCALGSVRDFTPEGEPIREEVSVKGAQSEVRDKVQAGVLRYVRAARSAPVIRQDCLHTETALRESALGALSRFMFLPHSGELDVLKAFEHDVNLGSERMVPLFDKARAKASMRRRGLFYMKGSQRMFLPAELESEDIHTKLSLLAQKRFGLGLTYNDTAQNSIPIPAFFMSENDSAQSVVDAQPTHEGFYSARIPIPAGIQNIALGVGSVFEWFELGSIWVSTIQSLKGAMGSEEEDIEIGAQFDGLKIHAPGLLECTGTAAFLLVKTPLGSDGEPPQMIEIVMRPLIRRKTNTAEMAPENLPVKQGHARALLSKKEAAA
;
A
#
# COMPACT_ATOMS: atom_id res chain seq x y z
N MET A 1 58.69 -12.04 37.22
CA MET A 1 57.38 -11.84 37.90
C MET A 1 56.30 -12.29 36.93
N PRO A 2 55.45 -13.26 37.28
CA PRO A 2 54.42 -13.71 36.37
C PRO A 2 53.30 -12.68 36.30
N ALA A 3 52.83 -12.42 35.08
CA ALA A 3 51.73 -11.53 34.76
C ALA A 3 50.43 -12.03 35.41
N THR A 4 49.76 -11.15 36.13
CA THR A 4 48.42 -11.35 36.65
C THR A 4 47.46 -11.58 35.49
N ALA A 5 46.81 -12.74 35.49
CA ALA A 5 45.72 -13.06 34.58
C ALA A 5 44.61 -12.02 34.72
N ASN A 6 44.45 -11.19 33.69
CA ASN A 6 43.23 -10.40 33.51
C ASN A 6 42.11 -11.40 33.22
N ALA A 7 41.22 -11.58 34.18
CA ALA A 7 39.97 -12.28 33.97
C ALA A 7 39.24 -11.66 32.77
N ALA A 8 38.95 -12.49 31.77
CA ALA A 8 38.07 -12.13 30.68
C ALA A 8 36.75 -11.56 31.25
N PRO A 9 36.17 -10.50 30.66
CA PRO A 9 34.88 -10.01 31.09
C PRO A 9 33.85 -11.14 30.98
N LYS A 10 33.23 -11.48 32.10
CA LYS A 10 32.06 -12.37 32.17
C LYS A 10 31.06 -11.94 31.10
N GLU A 11 30.54 -12.92 30.37
CA GLU A 11 29.53 -12.79 29.32
C GLU A 11 28.52 -11.67 29.62
N THR A 12 28.32 -10.81 28.63
CA THR A 12 27.32 -9.74 28.63
C THR A 12 25.94 -10.38 28.74
N ALA A 13 25.42 -10.52 29.95
CA ALA A 13 24.04 -10.92 30.19
C ALA A 13 23.13 -9.98 29.37
N ASN A 14 22.43 -10.53 28.38
CA ASN A 14 21.61 -9.75 27.46
C ASN A 14 20.48 -9.05 28.25
N HIS A 15 20.66 -7.76 28.52
CA HIS A 15 19.73 -6.93 29.29
C HIS A 15 18.47 -6.53 28.50
N LYS A 16 18.35 -6.97 27.24
CA LYS A 16 17.14 -6.86 26.42
C LYS A 16 16.30 -8.13 26.56
N ILE A 17 14.98 -7.98 26.56
CA ILE A 17 14.03 -9.09 26.51
C ILE A 17 13.03 -8.86 25.39
N LEU A 18 12.74 -9.90 24.61
CA LEU A 18 11.77 -9.86 23.53
C LEU A 18 10.37 -10.25 24.04
N PRO A 19 9.29 -9.83 23.37
CA PRO A 19 7.92 -10.07 23.82
C PRO A 19 7.58 -11.55 24.09
N HIS A 20 8.09 -12.46 23.26
CA HIS A 20 7.86 -13.90 23.41
C HIS A 20 8.70 -14.55 24.53
N GLU A 21 9.72 -13.85 25.04
CA GLU A 21 10.59 -14.32 26.13
C GLU A 21 10.10 -13.89 27.51
N LEU A 22 9.15 -12.94 27.58
CA LEU A 22 8.62 -12.39 28.83
C LEU A 22 8.18 -13.47 29.85
N PRO A 23 7.51 -14.57 29.47
CA PRO A 23 7.13 -15.61 30.43
C PRO A 23 8.32 -16.25 31.16
N GLN A 24 9.53 -16.15 30.60
CA GLN A 24 10.75 -16.72 31.15
C GLN A 24 11.61 -15.67 31.90
N ALA A 25 11.15 -14.42 31.99
CA ALA A 25 11.95 -13.30 32.50
C ALA A 25 12.47 -13.51 33.94
N LEU A 26 11.71 -14.20 34.80
CA LEU A 26 12.12 -14.47 36.18
C LEU A 26 13.39 -15.34 36.26
N GLY A 27 13.67 -16.18 35.26
CA GLY A 27 14.91 -16.97 35.19
C GLY A 27 16.15 -16.11 34.99
N ARG A 28 15.99 -14.83 34.61
CA ARG A 28 17.08 -13.86 34.46
C ARG A 28 17.30 -13.02 35.73
N ALA A 29 16.48 -13.22 36.78
CA ALA A 29 16.66 -12.57 38.08
C ALA A 29 17.72 -13.29 38.92
N GLY A 30 18.38 -12.56 39.81
CA GLY A 30 19.27 -13.16 40.82
C GLY A 30 18.49 -13.84 41.96
N ASP A 31 19.18 -14.67 42.73
CA ASP A 31 18.62 -15.31 43.93
C ASP A 31 18.06 -14.27 44.91
N GLY A 32 16.91 -14.56 45.51
CA GLY A 32 16.27 -13.70 46.52
C GLY A 32 15.35 -12.61 45.99
N LEU A 33 14.92 -12.68 44.72
CA LEU A 33 13.85 -11.85 44.17
C LEU A 33 12.59 -11.90 45.07
N LYS A 34 12.01 -10.74 45.38
CA LYS A 34 10.75 -10.63 46.15
C LYS A 34 9.66 -9.87 45.41
N VAL A 35 10.05 -8.98 44.50
CA VAL A 35 9.13 -8.08 43.79
C VAL A 35 9.43 -8.06 42.30
N LEU A 36 8.45 -8.41 41.49
CA LEU A 36 8.40 -8.08 40.08
C LEU A 36 7.76 -6.69 39.95
N SER A 37 8.51 -5.73 39.41
CA SER A 37 8.06 -4.38 39.10
C SER A 37 7.90 -4.24 37.59
N LEU A 38 6.74 -3.82 37.12
CA LEU A 38 6.46 -3.65 35.69
C LEU A 38 6.07 -2.21 35.39
N ASP A 39 6.49 -1.70 34.23
CA ASP A 39 5.76 -0.56 33.65
C ASP A 39 4.34 -0.97 33.24
N CYS A 40 3.46 0.02 33.10
CA CYS A 40 2.10 -0.20 32.62
C CYS A 40 1.99 -0.15 31.09
N PHE A 41 2.24 0.99 30.45
CA PHE A 41 1.91 1.18 29.03
C PHE A 41 3.00 0.59 28.15
N ASP A 42 2.63 -0.02 27.02
CA ASP A 42 3.59 -0.69 26.12
C ASP A 42 4.39 -1.84 26.80
N THR A 43 4.02 -2.20 28.04
CA THR A 43 4.57 -3.31 28.82
C THR A 43 3.47 -4.27 29.27
N LEU A 44 2.56 -3.84 30.16
CA LEU A 44 1.37 -4.61 30.55
C LEU A 44 0.19 -4.29 29.64
N LEU A 45 -0.23 -3.02 29.61
CA LEU A 45 -1.31 -2.53 28.76
C LEU A 45 -0.74 -1.95 27.47
N TRP A 46 -1.16 -2.52 26.35
CA TRP A 46 -0.80 -2.05 25.02
C TRP A 46 -2.02 -1.42 24.37
N ARG A 47 -1.79 -0.50 23.43
CA ARG A 47 -2.86 0.15 22.67
C ARG A 47 -2.99 -0.49 21.29
N ASP A 48 -4.22 -0.55 20.81
CA ASP A 48 -4.51 -0.92 19.42
C ASP A 48 -4.05 0.15 18.42
N CYS A 49 -3.71 1.36 18.83
CA CYS A 49 -3.26 2.45 17.94
C CYS A 49 -1.73 2.61 17.92
N HIS A 50 -1.19 3.40 16.99
CA HIS A 50 0.25 3.65 16.89
C HIS A 50 0.77 4.57 18.00
N ALA A 51 0.10 5.71 18.24
CA ALA A 51 0.50 6.71 19.23
C ALA A 51 -0.57 6.89 20.31
N PRO A 52 -0.21 7.18 21.58
CA PRO A 52 -1.20 7.44 22.63
C PRO A 52 -2.17 8.58 22.28
N THR A 53 -1.71 9.59 21.56
CA THR A 53 -2.56 10.73 21.12
C THR A 53 -3.63 10.33 20.12
N ASP A 54 -3.53 9.16 19.48
CA ASP A 54 -4.56 8.67 18.57
C ASP A 54 -5.86 8.30 19.31
N VAL A 55 -5.78 7.98 20.61
CA VAL A 55 -6.95 7.73 21.48
C VAL A 55 -7.79 8.99 21.67
N PHE A 56 -7.16 10.17 21.69
CA PHE A 56 -7.85 11.44 21.91
C PHE A 56 -8.86 11.79 20.81
N ALA A 57 -8.78 11.12 19.65
CA ALA A 57 -9.77 11.29 18.60
C ALA A 57 -11.15 10.73 18.96
N ALA A 58 -11.23 9.87 19.96
CA ALA A 58 -12.48 9.32 20.50
C ALA A 58 -13.17 10.24 21.52
N LEU A 59 -12.58 11.40 21.84
CA LEU A 59 -13.12 12.31 22.86
C LEU A 59 -14.27 13.15 22.27
N PRO A 60 -15.45 13.15 22.90
CA PRO A 60 -16.64 13.79 22.32
C PRO A 60 -16.65 15.32 22.50
N ASP A 61 -16.14 15.81 23.63
CA ASP A 61 -16.33 17.19 24.09
C ASP A 61 -15.16 18.13 23.77
N ILE A 62 -14.01 17.59 23.37
CA ILE A 62 -12.81 18.36 23.01
C ILE A 62 -12.10 17.74 21.81
N SER A 63 -11.45 18.56 21.00
CA SER A 63 -10.58 18.09 19.92
C SER A 63 -9.24 17.57 20.46
N VAL A 64 -8.59 16.70 19.69
CA VAL A 64 -7.21 16.22 19.93
C VAL A 64 -6.25 17.38 20.22
N GLY A 65 -6.35 18.47 19.44
CA GLY A 65 -5.50 19.65 19.60
C GLY A 65 -5.74 20.37 20.93
N GLN A 66 -7.00 20.53 21.35
CA GLN A 66 -7.34 21.13 22.64
C GLN A 66 -6.83 20.28 23.81
N ARG A 67 -6.97 18.95 23.72
CA ARG A 67 -6.48 18.01 24.75
C ARG A 67 -4.95 18.07 24.91
N ILE A 68 -4.20 18.07 23.80
CA ILE A 68 -2.74 18.17 23.81
C ILE A 68 -2.29 19.54 24.37
N ALA A 69 -2.92 20.62 23.92
CA ALA A 69 -2.58 21.97 24.39
C ALA A 69 -2.90 22.15 25.88
N GLY A 70 -3.98 21.56 26.38
CA GLY A 70 -4.34 21.55 27.80
C GLY A 70 -3.24 20.92 28.66
N GLU A 71 -2.70 19.77 28.24
CA GLU A 71 -1.62 19.09 28.97
C GLU A 71 -0.33 19.91 28.98
N GLN A 72 0.06 20.46 27.82
CA GLN A 72 1.25 21.31 27.72
C GLN A 72 1.15 22.53 28.65
N LYS A 73 -0.03 23.16 28.71
CA LYS A 73 -0.29 24.30 29.61
C LYS A 73 -0.24 23.88 31.08
N ALA A 74 -0.85 22.75 31.44
CA ALA A 74 -0.82 22.22 32.80
C ALA A 74 0.61 21.91 33.26
N ARG A 75 1.41 21.22 32.44
CA ARG A 75 2.83 20.94 32.76
C ARG A 75 3.65 22.22 32.92
N LYS A 76 3.43 23.21 32.04
CA LYS A 76 4.11 24.52 32.13
C LYS A 76 3.73 25.26 33.42
N ALA A 77 2.45 25.24 33.80
CA ALA A 77 1.98 25.86 35.03
C ALA A 77 2.59 25.20 36.27
N GLU A 78 2.59 23.86 36.33
CA GLU A 78 3.15 23.09 37.45
C GLU A 78 4.66 23.31 37.60
N ALA A 79 5.40 23.38 36.48
CA ALA A 79 6.83 23.66 36.49
C ALA A 79 7.16 25.04 37.07
N ILE A 80 6.38 26.07 36.70
CA ILE A 80 6.59 27.44 37.19
C ILE A 80 6.18 27.56 38.67
N GLN A 81 5.02 27.01 39.04
CA GLN A 81 4.45 27.23 40.37
C GLN A 81 5.05 26.33 41.45
N ARG A 82 5.40 25.08 41.11
CA ARG A 82 5.81 24.07 42.09
C ARG A 82 7.14 23.40 41.79
N GLN A 83 7.85 23.81 40.72
CA GLN A 83 9.13 23.22 40.29
C GLN A 83 9.02 21.70 40.08
N ARG A 84 7.88 21.24 39.54
CA ARG A 84 7.58 19.83 39.23
C ARG A 84 7.11 19.70 37.78
N THR A 85 7.32 18.54 37.19
CA THR A 85 6.91 18.22 35.81
C THR A 85 5.72 17.28 35.73
N GLU A 86 5.43 16.58 36.82
CA GLU A 86 4.34 15.60 36.93
C GLU A 86 3.02 16.29 37.28
N ILE A 87 1.95 15.92 36.57
CA ILE A 87 0.61 16.49 36.72
C ILE A 87 -0.44 15.37 36.73
N GLY A 88 -1.62 15.65 37.28
CA GLY A 88 -2.80 14.78 37.19
C GLY A 88 -3.68 15.10 35.98
N ILE A 89 -4.50 14.14 35.55
CA ILE A 89 -5.47 14.32 34.45
C ILE A 89 -6.48 15.44 34.74
N GLU A 90 -6.82 15.68 35.99
CA GLU A 90 -7.73 16.75 36.39
C GLU A 90 -7.16 18.13 36.01
N ALA A 91 -5.88 18.37 36.30
CA ALA A 91 -5.19 19.61 35.94
C ALA A 91 -5.14 19.82 34.41
N ILE A 92 -5.03 18.72 33.65
CA ILE A 92 -5.10 18.79 32.18
C ILE A 92 -6.45 19.34 31.74
N TYR A 93 -7.55 18.84 32.29
CA TYR A 93 -8.90 19.27 31.91
C TYR A 93 -9.30 20.64 32.45
N GLU A 94 -8.71 21.09 33.56
CA GLU A 94 -8.81 22.49 34.00
C GLU A 94 -8.26 23.45 32.93
N HIS A 95 -7.12 23.11 32.33
CA HIS A 95 -6.49 23.92 31.28
C HIS A 95 -7.09 23.70 29.89
N ALA A 96 -7.57 22.50 29.57
CA ALA A 96 -8.23 22.20 28.30
C ALA A 96 -9.64 22.81 28.22
N MET A 97 -10.35 22.87 29.36
CA MET A 97 -11.72 23.36 29.47
C MET A 97 -11.83 24.46 30.55
N PRO A 98 -11.21 25.64 30.35
CA PRO A 98 -11.11 26.68 31.39
C PRO A 98 -12.46 27.29 31.79
N GLY A 99 -13.45 27.32 30.89
CA GLY A 99 -14.81 27.81 31.18
C GLY A 99 -15.81 26.75 31.63
N ALA A 100 -15.42 25.47 31.66
CA ALA A 100 -16.31 24.38 32.06
C ALA A 100 -16.43 24.28 33.58
N ASN A 101 -17.60 23.87 34.06
CA ASN A 101 -17.79 23.53 35.47
C ASN A 101 -17.18 22.15 35.82
N ASP A 102 -17.07 21.86 37.11
CA ASP A 102 -16.44 20.62 37.60
C ASP A 102 -17.14 19.35 37.12
N ARG A 103 -18.47 19.38 36.96
CA ARG A 103 -19.23 18.24 36.44
C ARG A 103 -18.85 17.91 35.00
N ALA A 104 -18.71 18.92 34.15
CA ALA A 104 -18.31 18.76 32.77
C ALA A 104 -16.86 18.27 32.65
N ARG A 105 -15.93 18.84 33.43
CA ARG A 105 -14.53 18.35 33.48
C ARG A 105 -14.44 16.91 33.96
N ALA A 106 -15.15 16.57 35.03
CA ALA A 106 -15.19 15.20 35.54
C ALA A 106 -15.81 14.21 34.53
N LYS A 107 -16.77 14.64 33.71
CA LYS A 107 -17.27 13.85 32.59
C LYS A 107 -16.17 13.62 31.55
N ALA A 108 -15.50 14.68 31.10
CA ALA A 108 -14.46 14.57 30.09
C ALA A 108 -13.27 13.69 30.54
N VAL A 109 -12.88 13.76 31.82
CA VAL A 109 -11.91 12.83 32.43
C VAL A 109 -12.38 11.38 32.34
N ARG A 110 -13.66 11.09 32.65
CA ARG A 110 -14.22 9.74 32.50
C ARG A 110 -14.24 9.29 31.05
N ASP A 111 -14.63 10.16 30.12
CA ASP A 111 -14.67 9.84 28.70
C ASP A 111 -13.28 9.46 28.17
N GLU A 112 -12.20 10.11 28.63
CA GLU A 112 -10.82 9.75 28.28
C GLU A 112 -10.40 8.41 28.88
N LEU A 113 -10.73 8.15 30.14
CA LEU A 113 -10.46 6.84 30.77
C LEU A 113 -11.20 5.71 30.05
N ASP A 114 -12.45 5.94 29.67
CA ASP A 114 -13.26 4.96 28.95
C ASP A 114 -12.72 4.75 27.52
N ALA A 115 -12.28 5.82 26.84
CA ALA A 115 -11.63 5.74 25.53
C ALA A 115 -10.30 4.97 25.58
N GLU A 116 -9.47 5.22 26.59
CA GLU A 116 -8.24 4.46 26.85
C GLU A 116 -8.56 2.99 27.14
N ALA A 117 -9.57 2.71 27.98
CA ALA A 117 -9.97 1.34 28.31
C ALA A 117 -10.43 0.54 27.07
N ARG A 118 -11.19 1.17 26.17
CA ARG A 118 -11.64 0.55 24.91
C ARG A 118 -10.49 0.29 23.93
N SER A 119 -9.45 1.14 23.97
CA SER A 119 -8.31 1.10 23.06
C SER A 119 -7.15 0.24 23.58
N CYS A 120 -7.17 -0.10 24.87
CA CYS A 120 -6.13 -0.88 25.52
C CYS A 120 -6.49 -2.36 25.64
N PHE A 121 -5.45 -3.18 25.74
CA PHE A 121 -5.53 -4.59 26.12
C PHE A 121 -4.31 -4.99 26.94
N ALA A 122 -4.43 -6.05 27.76
CA ALA A 122 -3.24 -6.60 28.41
C ALA A 122 -2.49 -7.53 27.45
N PHE A 123 -1.17 -7.36 27.36
CA PHE A 123 -0.32 -8.23 26.57
C PHE A 123 -0.14 -9.57 27.27
N ALA A 124 -0.61 -10.66 26.65
CA ALA A 124 -0.72 -11.96 27.29
C ALA A 124 0.62 -12.52 27.83
N PRO A 125 1.76 -12.36 27.14
CA PRO A 125 3.06 -12.75 27.70
C PRO A 125 3.44 -12.04 29.00
N THR A 126 3.06 -10.76 29.15
CA THR A 126 3.27 -10.02 30.42
C THR A 126 2.38 -10.57 31.52
N VAL A 127 1.11 -10.88 31.23
CA VAL A 127 0.21 -11.49 32.21
C VAL A 127 0.67 -12.90 32.61
N GLN A 128 1.19 -13.68 31.68
CA GLN A 128 1.78 -14.99 31.99
C GLN A 128 2.97 -14.86 32.94
N LEU A 129 3.84 -13.87 32.72
CA LEU A 129 4.92 -13.53 33.63
C LEU A 129 4.40 -13.14 35.03
N MET A 130 3.33 -12.34 35.12
CA MET A 130 2.72 -11.97 36.40
C MET A 130 2.17 -13.18 37.16
N ARG A 131 1.49 -14.10 36.45
CA ARG A 131 0.99 -15.37 37.02
C ARG A 131 2.14 -16.23 37.56
N GLU A 132 3.22 -16.37 36.79
CA GLU A 132 4.42 -17.10 37.22
C GLU A 132 5.06 -16.45 38.46
N ALA A 133 5.14 -15.12 38.50
CA ALA A 133 5.68 -14.40 39.65
C ALA A 133 4.85 -14.65 40.92
N LYS A 134 3.52 -14.64 40.80
CA LYS A 134 2.60 -14.99 41.89
C LYS A 134 2.75 -16.44 42.33
N ALA A 135 2.87 -17.39 41.39
CA ALA A 135 3.07 -18.80 41.70
C ALA A 135 4.36 -19.05 42.51
N ARG A 136 5.41 -18.24 42.27
CA ARG A 136 6.67 -18.27 43.03
C ARG A 136 6.65 -17.43 44.32
N GLY A 137 5.51 -16.86 44.69
CA GLY A 137 5.35 -16.06 45.91
C GLY A 137 5.93 -14.65 45.83
N HIS A 138 6.27 -14.14 44.64
CA HIS A 138 6.71 -12.76 44.46
C HIS A 138 5.52 -11.80 44.45
N LYS A 139 5.73 -10.58 44.94
CA LYS A 139 4.78 -9.49 44.76
C LYS A 139 4.90 -8.93 43.35
N VAL A 140 3.80 -8.54 42.75
CA VAL A 140 3.74 -7.88 41.46
C VAL A 140 3.25 -6.44 41.68
N VAL A 141 4.06 -5.47 41.25
CA VAL A 141 3.72 -4.05 41.35
C VAL A 141 3.81 -3.37 40.00
N ILE A 142 2.95 -2.37 39.77
CA ILE A 142 3.00 -1.51 38.59
C ILE A 142 3.64 -0.17 39.00
N VAL A 143 4.60 0.28 38.21
CA VAL A 143 5.29 1.56 38.38
C VAL A 143 5.25 2.28 37.04
N SER A 144 4.51 3.38 36.92
CA SER A 144 4.31 4.04 35.63
C SER A 144 4.45 5.56 35.70
N ASP A 145 5.10 6.14 34.70
CA ASP A 145 5.12 7.58 34.49
C ASP A 145 3.86 7.97 33.71
N THR A 146 2.87 8.51 34.41
CA THR A 146 1.54 8.76 33.86
C THR A 146 0.85 9.93 34.57
N TYR A 147 -0.06 10.60 33.87
CA TYR A 147 -0.94 11.63 34.43
C TYR A 147 -2.14 11.04 35.19
N LEU A 148 -2.31 9.71 35.20
CA LEU A 148 -3.38 9.04 35.94
C LEU A 148 -3.01 8.85 37.41
N SER A 149 -3.99 8.95 38.31
CA SER A 149 -3.85 8.50 39.70
C SER A 149 -3.73 6.97 39.78
N ALA A 150 -3.20 6.44 40.89
CA ALA A 150 -3.06 5.00 41.08
C ALA A 150 -4.42 4.29 41.02
N ARG A 151 -5.46 4.93 41.56
CA ARG A 151 -6.85 4.44 41.50
C ARG A 151 -7.39 4.42 40.07
N GLN A 152 -7.18 5.50 39.30
CA GLN A 152 -7.61 5.55 37.90
C GLN A 152 -6.87 4.51 37.05
N LEU A 153 -5.55 4.35 37.23
CA LEU A 153 -4.77 3.36 36.49
C LEU A 153 -5.20 1.93 36.83
N GLN A 154 -5.44 1.63 38.11
CA GLN A 154 -5.96 0.32 38.50
C GLN A 154 -7.33 0.03 37.89
N LYS A 155 -8.23 1.03 37.87
CA LYS A 155 -9.54 0.88 37.23
C LYS A 155 -9.42 0.71 35.71
N LEU A 156 -8.51 1.43 35.08
CA LEU A 156 -8.21 1.27 33.64
C LEU A 156 -7.75 -0.16 33.32
N ILE A 157 -6.82 -0.72 34.09
CA ILE A 157 -6.37 -2.11 33.93
C ILE A 157 -7.52 -3.09 34.08
N GLU A 158 -8.36 -2.91 35.11
CA GLU A 158 -9.55 -3.74 35.34
C GLU A 158 -10.54 -3.67 34.17
N CYS A 159 -10.84 -2.47 33.66
CA CYS A 159 -11.76 -2.28 32.54
C CYS A 159 -11.21 -2.83 31.21
N ALA A 160 -9.92 -2.62 30.94
CA ALA A 160 -9.30 -3.04 29.68
C ALA A 160 -9.04 -4.56 29.66
N ALA A 161 -8.49 -5.12 30.75
CA ALA A 161 -7.97 -6.48 30.80
C ALA A 161 -8.75 -7.45 31.70
N GLY A 162 -9.68 -6.94 32.51
CA GLY A 162 -10.52 -7.73 33.41
C GLY A 162 -10.02 -7.78 34.86
N VAL A 163 -10.94 -8.18 35.74
CA VAL A 163 -10.72 -8.28 37.20
C VAL A 163 -9.64 -9.29 37.57
N GLU A 164 -9.47 -10.38 36.81
CA GLU A 164 -8.45 -11.39 37.08
C GLU A 164 -7.03 -10.79 36.92
N VAL A 165 -6.80 -10.07 35.83
CA VAL A 165 -5.51 -9.42 35.56
C VAL A 165 -5.24 -8.33 36.60
N ALA A 166 -6.24 -7.52 36.94
CA ALA A 166 -6.11 -6.51 37.99
C ALA A 166 -5.81 -7.13 39.37
N GLY A 167 -6.40 -8.29 39.68
CA GLY A 167 -6.18 -9.04 40.92
C GLY A 167 -4.76 -9.61 41.08
N LEU A 168 -3.99 -9.72 39.99
CA LEU A 168 -2.59 -10.09 40.06
C LEU A 168 -1.70 -8.94 40.57
N ILE A 169 -2.19 -7.71 40.69
CA ILE A 169 -1.37 -6.54 41.06
C ILE A 169 -1.52 -6.26 42.56
N ASP A 170 -0.42 -6.33 43.31
CA ASP A 170 -0.41 -6.02 44.75
C ASP A 170 -0.48 -4.53 45.03
N ARG A 171 0.14 -3.71 44.18
CA ARG A 171 0.20 -2.25 44.36
C ARG A 171 0.55 -1.51 43.07
N VAL A 172 -0.02 -0.32 42.91
CA VAL A 172 0.26 0.61 41.81
C VAL A 172 0.97 1.85 42.35
N PHE A 173 1.99 2.32 41.65
CA PHE A 173 2.73 3.56 41.92
C PHE A 173 2.81 4.38 40.63
N VAL A 174 2.43 5.65 40.70
CA VAL A 174 2.37 6.56 39.54
C VAL A 174 3.14 7.84 39.79
N SER A 175 3.72 8.42 38.74
CA SER A 175 4.51 9.65 38.82
C SER A 175 3.68 10.87 39.20
N SER A 176 2.44 10.99 38.72
CA SER A 176 1.50 12.08 39.03
C SER A 176 1.29 12.27 40.54
N GLU A 177 1.05 11.19 41.28
CA GLU A 177 0.87 11.20 42.74
C GLU A 177 2.19 11.35 43.49
N ALA A 178 3.27 10.73 42.98
CA ALA A 178 4.58 10.80 43.61
C ALA A 178 5.29 12.15 43.39
N GLY A 179 4.86 12.94 42.39
CA GLY A 179 5.47 14.19 41.96
C GLY A 179 6.86 14.02 41.33
N ILE A 180 7.28 12.78 41.04
CA ILE A 180 8.58 12.44 40.44
C ILE A 180 8.41 11.27 39.46
N SER A 181 9.12 11.34 38.33
CA SER A 181 9.21 10.27 37.34
C SER A 181 10.18 9.14 37.76
N LYS A 182 10.22 8.04 37.02
CA LYS A 182 11.21 6.97 37.20
C LYS A 182 12.63 7.48 37.04
N SER A 183 12.88 8.30 36.02
CA SER A 183 14.18 8.96 35.81
C SER A 183 14.60 9.90 36.94
N GLN A 184 13.65 10.36 37.77
CA GLN A 184 13.89 11.19 38.94
C GLN A 184 13.90 10.40 40.27
N GLY A 185 13.77 9.06 40.22
CA GLY A 185 13.90 8.20 41.39
C GLY A 185 12.58 7.65 41.95
N LEU A 186 11.49 7.57 41.17
CA LEU A 186 10.23 6.95 41.61
C LEU A 186 10.43 5.56 42.23
N LEU A 187 11.29 4.72 41.64
CA LEU A 187 11.60 3.39 42.15
C LEU A 187 12.24 3.39 43.55
N GLN A 188 12.96 4.44 43.94
CA GLN A 188 13.45 4.57 45.33
C GLN A 188 12.28 4.67 46.31
N LYS A 189 11.24 5.44 45.98
CA LYS A 189 10.02 5.54 46.80
C LYS A 189 9.28 4.22 46.87
N VAL A 190 9.22 3.49 45.74
CA VAL A 190 8.63 2.14 45.67
C VAL A 190 9.35 1.18 46.62
N MET A 191 10.67 1.08 46.53
CA MET A 191 11.48 0.21 47.39
C MET A 191 11.32 0.54 48.87
N LYS A 192 11.32 1.84 49.22
CA LYS A 192 11.07 2.30 50.60
C LYS A 192 9.68 1.91 51.10
N ALA A 193 8.66 2.08 50.25
CA ALA A 193 7.28 1.73 50.59
C ALA A 193 7.06 0.22 50.75
N LEU A 194 7.80 -0.60 49.99
CA LEU A 194 7.73 -2.07 50.04
C LEU A 194 8.72 -2.69 51.04
N LYS A 195 9.65 -1.91 51.58
CA LYS A 195 10.73 -2.34 52.50
C LYS A 195 11.61 -3.44 51.89
N VAL A 196 12.04 -3.24 50.65
CA VAL A 196 12.90 -4.19 49.90
C VAL A 196 14.21 -3.53 49.47
N ALA A 197 15.26 -4.34 49.37
CA ALA A 197 16.55 -3.90 48.82
C ALA A 197 16.50 -3.87 47.28
N PRO A 198 17.36 -3.06 46.60
CA PRO A 198 17.40 -3.01 45.14
C PRO A 198 17.58 -4.37 44.46
N SER A 199 18.41 -5.25 45.03
CA SER A 199 18.65 -6.60 44.50
C SER A 199 17.45 -7.54 44.60
N GLN A 200 16.43 -7.20 45.39
CA GLN A 200 15.21 -8.00 45.58
C GLN A 200 14.08 -7.59 44.62
N VAL A 201 14.35 -6.63 43.72
CA VAL A 201 13.40 -6.13 42.73
C VAL A 201 13.93 -6.43 41.34
N LEU A 202 13.08 -6.96 40.46
CA LEU A 202 13.33 -6.98 39.03
C LEU A 202 12.36 -6.00 38.37
N HIS A 203 12.88 -5.02 37.65
CA HIS A 203 12.05 -4.10 36.87
C HIS A 203 12.06 -4.44 35.38
N ILE A 204 10.89 -4.39 34.73
CA ILE A 204 10.77 -4.59 33.28
C ILE A 204 9.86 -3.50 32.70
N GLY A 205 10.30 -2.86 31.63
CA GLY A 205 9.53 -1.85 30.89
C GLY A 205 10.10 -1.63 29.49
N ASP A 206 9.36 -0.90 28.66
CA ASP A 206 9.66 -0.64 27.25
C ASP A 206 10.61 0.54 27.06
N ASN A 207 10.69 1.46 28.02
CA ASN A 207 11.46 2.69 27.83
C ASN A 207 12.94 2.48 28.23
N PRO A 208 13.90 2.65 27.31
CA PRO A 208 15.32 2.44 27.61
C PRO A 208 15.84 3.36 28.71
N LYS A 209 15.32 4.60 28.79
CA LYS A 209 15.78 5.59 29.77
C LYS A 209 15.03 5.48 31.10
N ALA A 210 13.70 5.45 31.04
CA ALA A 210 12.86 5.50 32.23
C ALA A 210 12.80 4.15 32.97
N ASP A 211 12.76 3.04 32.23
CA ASP A 211 12.61 1.71 32.85
C ASP A 211 13.96 1.01 33.00
N PHE A 212 14.85 1.13 32.02
CA PHE A 212 16.12 0.41 32.08
C PHE A 212 17.23 1.23 32.77
N GLU A 213 17.69 2.34 32.19
CA GLU A 213 18.81 3.12 32.72
C GLU A 213 18.54 3.66 34.14
N ALA A 214 17.36 4.24 34.37
CA ALA A 214 16.99 4.78 35.67
C ALA A 214 16.97 3.70 36.76
N SER A 215 16.39 2.52 36.48
CA SER A 215 16.39 1.39 37.41
C SER A 215 17.80 0.91 37.74
N ARG A 216 18.64 0.74 36.71
CA ARG A 216 20.03 0.29 36.88
C ARG A 216 20.87 1.27 37.69
N SER A 217 20.65 2.58 37.53
CA SER A 217 21.32 3.62 38.31
C SER A 217 21.06 3.51 39.83
N LEU A 218 19.95 2.85 40.21
CA LEU A 218 19.55 2.60 41.59
C LEU A 218 20.01 1.23 42.13
N GLY A 219 20.78 0.48 41.34
CA GLY A 219 21.18 -0.89 41.68
C GLY A 219 20.07 -1.93 41.53
N VAL A 220 18.94 -1.58 40.89
CA VAL A 220 17.83 -2.50 40.63
C VAL A 220 18.12 -3.28 39.34
N PRO A 221 18.12 -4.64 39.36
CA PRO A 221 18.08 -5.45 38.15
C PRO A 221 16.94 -5.03 37.23
N ALA A 222 17.25 -4.81 35.95
CA ALA A 222 16.26 -4.37 34.97
C ALA A 222 16.42 -5.08 33.62
N LEU A 223 15.31 -5.31 32.94
CA LEU A 223 15.26 -5.80 31.57
C LEU A 223 14.50 -4.79 30.70
N HIS A 224 15.10 -4.42 29.57
CA HIS A 224 14.46 -3.56 28.58
C HIS A 224 13.62 -4.42 27.62
N LEU A 225 12.30 -4.24 27.64
CA LEU A 225 11.38 -4.89 26.71
C LEU A 225 11.49 -4.25 25.34
N VAL A 226 12.13 -4.93 24.39
CA VAL A 226 12.24 -4.47 23.01
C VAL A 226 11.07 -5.04 22.22
N GLN A 227 9.97 -4.29 22.15
CA GLN A 227 8.73 -4.75 21.52
C GLN A 227 8.89 -5.07 20.02
N PHE A 228 9.69 -4.27 19.30
CA PHE A 228 9.83 -4.32 17.86
C PHE A 228 11.29 -4.14 17.44
N SER A 229 11.68 -4.77 16.32
CA SER A 229 12.93 -4.44 15.64
C SER A 229 12.86 -3.07 14.98
N GLU A 230 14.00 -2.45 14.66
CA GLU A 230 14.05 -1.13 13.98
C GLU A 230 13.25 -1.12 12.67
N SER A 231 13.38 -2.19 11.88
CA SER A 231 12.61 -2.36 10.64
C SER A 231 11.10 -2.42 10.89
N ALA A 232 10.66 -3.09 11.96
CA ALA A 232 9.26 -3.15 12.34
C ALA A 232 8.75 -1.79 12.85
N VAL A 233 9.54 -1.05 13.63
CA VAL A 233 9.20 0.33 14.07
C VAL A 233 9.00 1.23 12.85
N GLN A 234 9.93 1.19 11.88
CA GLN A 234 9.82 1.99 10.66
C GLN A 234 8.57 1.61 9.86
N ARG A 235 8.32 0.31 9.65
CA ARG A 235 7.16 -0.19 8.91
C ARG A 235 5.86 0.27 9.55
N LEU A 236 5.67 0.02 10.85
CA LEU A 236 4.44 0.38 11.57
C LEU A 236 4.21 1.90 11.58
N ARG A 237 5.27 2.71 11.70
CA ARG A 237 5.18 4.17 11.57
C ARG A 237 4.71 4.59 10.18
N LEU A 238 5.22 3.96 9.13
CA LEU A 238 4.81 4.27 7.75
C LEU A 238 3.42 3.74 7.42
N GLU A 239 3.00 2.59 7.96
CA GLU A 239 1.61 2.13 7.91
C GLU A 239 0.67 3.18 8.51
N ARG A 240 1.00 3.67 9.70
CA ARG A 240 0.23 4.74 10.36
C ARG A 240 0.20 6.02 9.52
N ALA A 241 1.32 6.43 8.93
CA ALA A 241 1.39 7.61 8.07
C ALA A 241 0.53 7.45 6.80
N CYS A 242 0.56 6.27 6.17
CA CYS A 242 -0.32 5.94 5.06
C CYS A 242 -1.78 5.98 5.50
N GLN A 243 -2.17 5.35 6.62
CA GLN A 243 -3.53 5.45 7.18
C GLN A 243 -3.96 6.90 7.41
N GLN A 244 -3.05 7.80 7.73
CA GLN A 244 -3.32 9.24 7.88
C GLN A 244 -3.66 9.92 6.54
N LEU A 245 -3.06 9.45 5.44
CA LEU A 245 -3.28 9.98 4.08
C LEU A 245 -4.46 9.31 3.39
N VAL A 246 -4.67 8.01 3.63
CA VAL A 246 -5.71 7.21 2.97
C VAL A 246 -6.98 7.06 3.80
N GLY A 247 -6.89 7.25 5.11
CA GLY A 247 -7.96 7.01 6.06
C GLY A 247 -9.18 7.93 5.86
N ASP A 248 -10.26 7.51 6.50
CA ASP A 248 -11.60 8.01 6.26
C ASP A 248 -11.79 9.49 6.63
N SER A 249 -12.10 10.32 5.64
CA SER A 249 -12.47 11.72 5.78
C SER A 249 -13.98 11.94 5.98
N ARG A 250 -14.81 10.92 5.75
CA ARG A 250 -16.28 11.02 5.64
C ARG A 250 -17.04 10.38 6.81
N HIS A 251 -16.51 9.33 7.45
CA HIS A 251 -17.09 8.71 8.65
C HIS A 251 -16.08 8.59 9.80
N MET A 252 -15.49 9.72 10.20
CA MET A 252 -14.92 9.83 11.56
C MET A 252 -16.05 9.56 12.57
N GLN A 253 -16.25 8.31 12.96
CA GLN A 253 -17.08 7.94 14.09
C GLN A 253 -16.51 8.73 15.27
N LYS A 254 -17.25 9.72 15.77
CA LYS A 254 -16.80 10.69 16.80
C LYS A 254 -16.42 10.04 18.14
N GLU A 255 -16.44 8.71 18.23
CA GLU A 255 -16.33 7.93 19.46
C GLU A 255 -15.28 6.80 19.39
N ALA A 256 -14.52 6.70 18.28
CA ALA A 256 -13.48 5.69 18.11
C ALA A 256 -12.06 6.30 18.05
N ALA A 257 -11.08 5.57 18.56
CA ALA A 257 -9.67 5.93 18.40
C ALA A 257 -9.28 5.85 16.91
N ARG A 258 -8.32 6.68 16.48
CA ARG A 258 -7.84 6.68 15.09
C ARG A 258 -6.66 5.74 14.91
N GLY A 259 -6.41 5.33 13.66
CA GLY A 259 -5.18 4.62 13.30
C GLY A 259 -5.05 3.29 14.05
N LEU A 260 -6.13 2.51 14.04
CA LEU A 260 -6.16 1.19 14.66
C LEU A 260 -5.21 0.24 13.90
N MET A 261 -4.45 -0.52 14.68
CA MET A 261 -3.37 -1.42 14.30
C MET A 261 -3.34 -2.65 15.22
N PRO A 262 -4.46 -3.41 15.35
CA PRO A 262 -4.55 -4.57 16.26
C PRO A 262 -3.52 -5.67 15.95
N HIS A 263 -2.96 -5.69 14.73
CA HIS A 263 -1.92 -6.63 14.31
C HIS A 263 -0.59 -6.44 15.05
N ARG A 264 -0.34 -5.29 15.67
CA ARG A 264 0.92 -4.97 16.37
C ARG A 264 1.31 -6.02 17.41
N SER A 265 0.33 -6.51 18.19
CA SER A 265 0.57 -7.50 19.25
C SER A 265 1.09 -8.83 18.69
N VAL A 266 0.45 -9.32 17.62
CA VAL A 266 0.86 -10.54 16.91
C VAL A 266 2.25 -10.35 16.31
N LEU A 267 2.51 -9.20 15.66
CA LEU A 267 3.82 -8.92 15.05
C LEU A 267 4.94 -8.80 16.08
N ALA A 268 4.70 -8.21 17.25
CA ALA A 268 5.67 -8.12 18.33
C ALA A 268 6.05 -9.50 18.87
N HIS A 269 5.06 -10.40 18.97
CA HIS A 269 5.25 -11.75 19.48
C HIS A 269 5.89 -12.70 18.46
N GLU A 270 5.41 -12.70 17.21
CA GLU A 270 5.83 -13.64 16.18
C GLU A 270 6.98 -13.15 15.32
N GLY A 271 7.11 -11.83 15.10
CA GLY A 271 8.14 -11.24 14.24
C GLY A 271 9.56 -11.71 14.55
N PRO A 272 10.01 -11.70 15.83
CA PRO A 272 11.35 -12.16 16.18
C PRO A 272 11.62 -13.65 15.96
N LYS A 273 10.56 -14.46 15.77
CA LYS A 273 10.65 -15.92 15.58
C LYS A 273 10.65 -16.33 14.11
N VAL A 274 10.57 -15.36 13.19
CA VAL A 274 10.56 -15.61 11.74
C VAL A 274 11.96 -15.35 11.17
N THR A 275 12.42 -16.28 10.34
CA THR A 275 13.64 -16.18 9.56
C THR A 275 13.31 -16.10 8.07
N GLY A 276 14.12 -15.39 7.29
CA GLY A 276 13.90 -15.20 5.86
C GLY A 276 12.98 -14.00 5.54
N ARG A 277 13.27 -13.31 4.42
CA ARG A 277 12.55 -12.09 4.03
C ARG A 277 11.17 -12.39 3.46
N GLU A 278 11.03 -13.53 2.80
CA GLU A 278 9.83 -14.06 2.18
C GLU A 278 8.76 -14.34 3.24
N ALA A 279 9.09 -15.16 4.24
CA ALA A 279 8.19 -15.45 5.34
C ALA A 279 7.89 -14.19 6.19
N ALA A 280 8.84 -13.28 6.33
CA ALA A 280 8.62 -12.00 7.01
C ALA A 280 7.65 -11.09 6.25
N LEU A 281 7.73 -11.01 4.92
CA LEU A 281 6.75 -10.29 4.09
C LEU A 281 5.34 -10.88 4.28
N GLY A 282 5.24 -12.21 4.23
CA GLY A 282 4.01 -12.94 4.53
C GLY A 282 3.43 -12.63 5.90
N LEU A 283 4.24 -12.74 6.96
CA LEU A 283 3.79 -12.49 8.34
C LEU A 283 3.39 -11.03 8.56
N THR A 284 4.19 -10.09 8.08
CA THR A 284 4.13 -8.70 8.55
C THR A 284 3.29 -7.78 7.69
N VAL A 285 2.98 -8.17 6.45
CA VAL A 285 2.22 -7.36 5.50
C VAL A 285 0.96 -8.08 5.05
N LEU A 286 1.11 -9.24 4.40
CA LEU A 286 -0.04 -9.96 3.83
C LEU A 286 -0.88 -10.67 4.91
N GLY A 287 -0.25 -11.16 5.98
CA GLY A 287 -0.88 -11.81 7.13
C GLY A 287 -2.05 -11.00 7.70
N PRO A 288 -1.81 -9.76 8.18
CA PRO A 288 -2.86 -8.86 8.66
C PRO A 288 -3.99 -8.65 7.65
N VAL A 289 -3.65 -8.51 6.36
CA VAL A 289 -4.62 -8.22 5.29
C VAL A 289 -5.54 -9.40 5.03
N PHE A 290 -4.98 -10.60 4.80
CA PHE A 290 -5.77 -11.78 4.50
C PHE A 290 -6.53 -12.31 5.73
N TYR A 291 -5.98 -12.10 6.94
CA TYR A 291 -6.73 -12.36 8.16
C TYR A 291 -7.95 -11.43 8.29
N ALA A 292 -7.78 -10.12 8.07
CA ALA A 292 -8.90 -9.18 8.06
C ALA A 292 -9.94 -9.54 7.00
N PHE A 293 -9.49 -9.96 5.81
CA PHE A 293 -10.37 -10.39 4.74
C PHE A 293 -11.17 -11.64 5.13
N ASP A 294 -10.54 -12.69 5.66
CA ASP A 294 -11.26 -13.90 6.10
C ASP A 294 -12.26 -13.59 7.23
N GLN A 295 -11.89 -12.77 8.22
CA GLN A 295 -12.81 -12.38 9.29
C GLN A 295 -14.04 -11.62 8.75
N TRP A 296 -13.84 -10.75 7.75
CA TRP A 296 -14.94 -10.04 7.07
C TRP A 296 -15.79 -10.97 6.18
N LEU A 297 -15.17 -11.92 5.49
CA LEU A 297 -15.91 -12.91 4.72
C LEU A 297 -16.82 -13.76 5.63
N ARG A 298 -16.34 -14.11 6.84
CA ARG A 298 -17.13 -14.87 7.83
C ARG A 298 -18.33 -14.07 8.32
N SER A 299 -18.17 -12.77 8.57
CA SER A 299 -19.30 -11.93 8.98
C SER A 299 -20.29 -11.73 7.83
N GLU A 300 -19.83 -11.57 6.60
CA GLU A 300 -20.70 -11.46 5.42
C GLU A 300 -21.45 -12.76 5.14
N ALA A 301 -20.82 -13.93 5.27
CA ALA A 301 -21.50 -15.21 5.14
C ALA A 301 -22.58 -15.38 6.20
N ALA A 302 -22.28 -15.11 7.48
CA ALA A 302 -23.28 -15.18 8.55
C ALA A 302 -24.45 -14.21 8.32
N ALA A 303 -24.17 -13.00 7.82
CA ALA A 303 -25.20 -12.02 7.48
C ALA A 303 -26.07 -12.47 6.30
N LEU A 304 -25.48 -13.10 5.28
CA LEU A 304 -26.20 -13.67 4.15
C LEU A 304 -27.11 -14.83 4.59
N GLU A 305 -26.62 -15.75 5.41
CA GLU A 305 -27.41 -16.86 5.97
C GLU A 305 -28.58 -16.32 6.80
N ALA A 306 -28.33 -15.33 7.67
CA ALA A 306 -29.38 -14.71 8.48
C ALA A 306 -30.45 -13.99 7.63
N ALA A 307 -30.05 -13.34 6.54
CA ALA A 307 -30.96 -12.59 5.68
C ALA A 307 -31.75 -13.47 4.70
N ARG A 308 -31.22 -14.63 4.31
CA ARG A 308 -31.77 -15.48 3.24
C ARG A 308 -32.30 -16.84 3.70
N GLY A 309 -31.84 -17.35 4.85
CA GLY A 309 -32.24 -18.64 5.42
C GLY A 309 -31.60 -19.88 4.78
N GLY A 310 -31.05 -19.78 3.56
CA GLY A 310 -30.29 -20.85 2.90
C GLY A 310 -28.80 -20.88 3.29
N ARG A 311 -28.12 -21.99 2.97
CA ARG A 311 -26.70 -22.18 3.26
C ARG A 311 -25.83 -21.30 2.37
N VAL A 312 -24.74 -20.75 2.90
CA VAL A 312 -23.74 -20.05 2.09
C VAL A 312 -22.64 -21.03 1.64
N HIS A 313 -22.48 -21.16 0.32
CA HIS A 313 -21.38 -21.88 -0.32
C HIS A 313 -20.27 -20.91 -0.73
N TRP A 314 -19.08 -21.12 -0.20
CA TRP A 314 -17.90 -20.29 -0.38
C TRP A 314 -17.13 -20.75 -1.61
N LEU A 315 -17.17 -19.95 -2.67
CA LEU A 315 -16.55 -20.25 -3.95
C LEU A 315 -15.35 -19.36 -4.17
N PHE A 316 -14.19 -19.84 -3.74
CA PHE A 316 -12.92 -19.17 -3.95
C PHE A 316 -12.49 -19.30 -5.40
N MET A 317 -12.43 -18.18 -6.12
CA MET A 317 -12.07 -18.14 -7.53
C MET A 317 -10.58 -18.42 -7.70
N LEU A 318 -10.22 -19.59 -8.21
CA LEU A 318 -8.84 -20.09 -8.27
C LEU A 318 -7.90 -19.15 -9.04
N ARG A 319 -6.60 -19.25 -8.73
CA ARG A 319 -5.56 -18.23 -8.89
C ARG A 319 -5.65 -17.23 -7.75
N ASP A 320 -6.29 -16.10 -7.94
CA ASP A 320 -6.27 -14.99 -6.98
C ASP A 320 -6.98 -15.35 -5.65
N GLY A 321 -7.98 -16.24 -5.71
CA GLY A 321 -8.66 -16.81 -4.55
C GLY A 321 -7.92 -17.97 -3.85
N HIS A 322 -6.74 -18.39 -4.31
CA HIS A 322 -5.99 -19.49 -3.67
C HIS A 322 -5.51 -19.13 -2.26
N LEU A 323 -4.82 -18.00 -2.10
CA LEU A 323 -4.37 -17.56 -0.77
C LEU A 323 -5.55 -17.28 0.19
N PRO A 324 -6.63 -16.56 -0.21
CA PRO A 324 -7.84 -16.47 0.60
C PRO A 324 -8.40 -17.82 1.04
N HIS A 325 -8.41 -18.83 0.15
CA HIS A 325 -8.91 -20.16 0.47
C HIS A 325 -8.08 -20.84 1.55
N ILE A 326 -6.75 -20.92 1.40
CA ILE A 326 -5.90 -21.59 2.40
C ILE A 326 -5.90 -20.84 3.74
N VAL A 327 -6.08 -19.52 3.73
CA VAL A 327 -6.28 -18.72 4.94
C VAL A 327 -7.60 -19.06 5.62
N HIS A 328 -8.68 -19.21 4.84
CA HIS A 328 -9.98 -19.60 5.35
C HIS A 328 -9.97 -21.00 5.96
N GLU A 329 -9.30 -21.96 5.32
CA GLU A 329 -9.11 -23.31 5.85
C GLU A 329 -8.31 -23.30 7.16
N GLU A 330 -7.20 -22.55 7.21
CA GLU A 330 -6.40 -22.39 8.43
C GLU A 330 -7.17 -21.68 9.55
N GLY A 331 -8.11 -20.79 9.21
CA GLY A 331 -9.00 -20.10 10.14
C GLY A 331 -10.12 -20.97 10.72
N GLY A 332 -10.46 -22.09 10.07
CA GLY A 332 -11.54 -22.98 10.47
C GLY A 332 -11.32 -23.70 11.82
N THR A 333 -12.42 -24.19 12.43
CA THR A 333 -12.33 -25.10 13.58
C THR A 333 -11.62 -26.40 13.17
N ALA A 334 -10.79 -26.95 14.05
CA ALA A 334 -10.11 -28.23 13.81
C ALA A 334 -11.13 -29.34 13.55
N GLY A 335 -11.38 -29.64 12.27
CA GLY A 335 -12.41 -30.58 11.84
C GLY A 335 -12.87 -30.37 10.39
N GLY A 336 -11.94 -30.49 9.43
CA GLY A 336 -12.24 -30.60 7.99
C GLY A 336 -12.71 -29.30 7.31
N ALA A 337 -12.46 -29.19 6.00
CA ALA A 337 -13.10 -28.18 5.17
C ALA A 337 -14.62 -28.29 5.37
N ALA A 338 -15.29 -27.17 5.66
CA ALA A 338 -16.75 -27.16 5.71
C ALA A 338 -17.27 -27.68 4.36
N GLU A 339 -18.29 -28.56 4.35
CA GLU A 339 -18.86 -29.15 3.12
C GLU A 339 -19.37 -28.11 2.09
N SER A 340 -19.34 -26.82 2.43
CA SER A 340 -19.78 -25.68 1.62
C SER A 340 -18.63 -24.74 1.25
N THR A 341 -17.39 -25.23 1.16
CA THR A 341 -16.24 -24.45 0.67
C THR A 341 -15.61 -25.15 -0.52
N ALA A 342 -15.42 -24.44 -1.63
CA ALA A 342 -14.77 -24.97 -2.82
C ALA A 342 -13.89 -23.96 -3.55
N LEU A 343 -12.87 -24.48 -4.22
CA LEU A 343 -12.12 -23.79 -5.25
C LEU A 343 -12.86 -23.95 -6.59
N VAL A 344 -13.18 -22.84 -7.24
CA VAL A 344 -13.83 -22.82 -8.56
C VAL A 344 -12.98 -22.06 -9.57
N GLU A 345 -12.94 -22.53 -10.81
CA GLU A 345 -12.12 -21.95 -11.86
C GLU A 345 -12.99 -21.12 -12.81
N ILE A 346 -13.15 -19.83 -12.53
CA ILE A 346 -13.95 -18.94 -13.37
C ILE A 346 -13.07 -17.82 -13.89
N SER A 347 -12.37 -18.08 -15.00
CA SER A 347 -11.55 -17.04 -15.64
C SER A 347 -12.42 -15.96 -16.28
N ARG A 348 -11.83 -14.78 -16.52
CA ARG A 348 -12.49 -13.71 -17.29
C ARG A 348 -12.95 -14.20 -18.66
N PHE A 349 -12.12 -15.00 -19.33
CA PHE A 349 -12.45 -15.57 -20.64
C PHE A 349 -13.66 -16.53 -20.56
N VAL A 350 -13.63 -17.47 -19.62
CA VAL A 350 -14.72 -18.45 -19.43
C VAL A 350 -16.03 -17.76 -19.05
N SER A 351 -15.98 -16.78 -18.15
CA SER A 351 -17.16 -16.02 -17.75
C SER A 351 -17.78 -15.25 -18.92
N ILE A 352 -16.97 -14.56 -19.73
CA ILE A 352 -17.43 -13.93 -20.98
C ILE A 352 -18.07 -14.97 -21.88
N ALA A 353 -17.35 -16.04 -22.22
CA ALA A 353 -17.80 -17.10 -23.12
C ALA A 353 -19.16 -17.69 -22.73
N ALA A 354 -19.37 -17.95 -21.44
CA ALA A 354 -20.61 -18.50 -20.89
C ALA A 354 -21.76 -17.47 -20.86
N SER A 355 -21.48 -16.17 -20.90
CA SER A 355 -22.49 -15.11 -20.84
C SER A 355 -23.15 -14.75 -22.18
N LEU A 356 -22.53 -15.14 -23.31
CA LEU A 356 -22.98 -14.75 -24.67
C LEU A 356 -24.17 -15.57 -25.18
N THR A 357 -25.09 -16.02 -24.32
CA THR A 357 -26.18 -16.95 -24.68
C THR A 357 -27.40 -16.26 -25.30
N THR A 358 -27.62 -14.98 -24.97
CA THR A 358 -28.74 -14.16 -25.46
C THR A 358 -28.30 -13.22 -26.60
N LYS A 359 -29.27 -12.67 -27.34
CA LYS A 359 -28.94 -11.69 -28.41
C LYS A 359 -28.38 -10.41 -27.80
N GLU A 360 -28.96 -10.00 -26.68
CA GLU A 360 -28.68 -8.75 -25.98
C GLU A 360 -27.28 -8.79 -25.37
N ALA A 361 -26.90 -9.88 -24.68
CA ALA A 361 -25.57 -10.06 -24.11
C ALA A 361 -24.50 -10.12 -25.22
N TYR A 362 -24.76 -10.88 -26.28
CA TYR A 362 -23.91 -10.94 -27.46
C TYR A 362 -23.67 -9.55 -28.06
N THR A 363 -24.74 -8.80 -28.34
CA THR A 363 -24.66 -7.48 -28.99
C THR A 363 -23.97 -6.47 -28.10
N ARG A 364 -24.33 -6.40 -26.81
CA ARG A 364 -23.71 -5.50 -25.86
C ARG A 364 -22.21 -5.73 -25.79
N TYR A 365 -21.78 -6.98 -25.63
CA TYR A 365 -20.37 -7.32 -25.44
C TYR A 365 -19.51 -6.91 -26.64
N TYR A 366 -19.82 -7.39 -27.86
CA TYR A 366 -18.96 -7.02 -28.99
C TYR A 366 -19.00 -5.51 -29.27
N SER A 367 -20.16 -4.85 -29.10
CA SER A 367 -20.27 -3.41 -29.36
C SER A 367 -19.42 -2.56 -28.43
N GLY A 368 -19.24 -2.99 -27.17
CA GLY A 368 -18.39 -2.31 -26.20
C GLY A 368 -16.90 -2.59 -26.34
N GLU A 369 -16.54 -3.70 -27.00
CA GLU A 369 -15.15 -4.15 -27.14
C GLU A 369 -14.55 -3.87 -28.53
N LEU A 370 -15.35 -3.37 -29.49
CA LEU A 370 -14.86 -2.90 -30.79
C LEU A 370 -13.80 -1.81 -30.61
N GLY A 371 -12.72 -1.89 -31.39
CA GLY A 371 -11.55 -1.00 -31.28
C GLY A 371 -10.40 -1.57 -30.46
N ARG A 372 -10.59 -2.73 -29.81
CA ARG A 372 -9.48 -3.55 -29.28
C ARG A 372 -8.87 -4.43 -30.38
N LYS A 373 -7.73 -5.07 -30.07
CA LYS A 373 -7.07 -6.03 -30.96
C LYS A 373 -8.08 -7.06 -31.50
N PRO A 374 -8.29 -7.13 -32.83
CA PRO A 374 -9.40 -7.89 -33.41
C PRO A 374 -9.27 -9.40 -33.18
N SER A 375 -8.06 -9.98 -33.20
CA SER A 375 -7.89 -11.42 -32.89
C SER A 375 -8.29 -11.76 -31.45
N THR A 376 -8.00 -10.89 -30.49
CA THR A 376 -8.38 -11.07 -29.08
C THR A 376 -9.90 -11.00 -28.90
N LEU A 377 -10.56 -10.03 -29.53
CA LEU A 377 -12.03 -9.95 -29.53
C LEU A 377 -12.65 -11.18 -30.21
N ALA A 378 -12.11 -11.62 -31.35
CA ALA A 378 -12.61 -12.79 -32.06
C ALA A 378 -12.51 -14.06 -31.20
N ARG A 379 -11.40 -14.27 -30.47
CA ARG A 379 -11.28 -15.36 -29.48
C ARG A 379 -12.36 -15.27 -28.39
N GLN A 380 -12.57 -14.09 -27.80
CA GLN A 380 -13.61 -13.87 -26.79
C GLN A 380 -15.03 -14.12 -27.34
N MET A 381 -15.23 -13.86 -28.63
CA MET A 381 -16.44 -14.17 -29.37
C MET A 381 -16.50 -15.62 -29.88
N LEU A 382 -15.65 -16.51 -29.37
CA LEU A 382 -15.65 -17.96 -29.64
C LEU A 382 -15.41 -18.33 -31.10
N PHE A 383 -14.63 -17.54 -31.84
CA PHE A 383 -14.10 -17.94 -33.14
C PHE A 383 -12.97 -18.96 -32.96
N THR A 384 -12.86 -19.92 -33.89
CA THR A 384 -11.70 -20.83 -33.95
C THR A 384 -10.50 -20.09 -34.53
N GLU A 385 -9.28 -20.58 -34.27
CA GLU A 385 -8.06 -19.98 -34.83
C GLU A 385 -8.09 -19.94 -36.37
N ASP A 386 -8.67 -20.95 -37.03
CA ASP A 386 -8.89 -20.93 -38.48
C ASP A 386 -9.85 -19.81 -38.92
N GLU A 387 -10.96 -19.62 -38.20
CA GLU A 387 -11.91 -18.55 -38.48
C GLU A 387 -11.27 -17.17 -38.25
N ILE A 388 -10.43 -17.03 -37.23
CA ILE A 388 -9.67 -15.79 -36.94
C ILE A 388 -8.70 -15.50 -38.07
N SER A 389 -7.90 -16.50 -38.48
CA SER A 389 -6.96 -16.36 -39.58
C SER A 389 -7.65 -15.95 -40.88
N GLN A 390 -8.83 -16.51 -41.17
CA GLN A 390 -9.59 -16.18 -42.39
C GLN A 390 -10.25 -14.80 -42.35
N ILE A 391 -10.83 -14.40 -41.22
CA ILE A 391 -11.65 -13.19 -41.11
C ILE A 391 -10.81 -11.98 -40.73
N VAL A 392 -9.97 -12.13 -39.70
CA VAL A 392 -9.11 -11.07 -39.17
C VAL A 392 -7.79 -11.02 -39.92
N GLY A 393 -7.17 -12.17 -40.19
CA GLY A 393 -5.81 -12.22 -40.75
C GLY A 393 -4.73 -11.85 -39.71
N GLU A 394 -3.58 -11.37 -40.19
CA GLU A 394 -2.55 -10.81 -39.29
C GLU A 394 -3.02 -9.47 -38.71
N ASP A 395 -2.67 -9.19 -37.45
CA ASP A 395 -3.03 -7.96 -36.74
C ASP A 395 -1.85 -7.37 -35.96
N LYS A 396 -0.68 -7.32 -36.62
CA LYS A 396 0.59 -6.87 -36.04
C LYS A 396 0.82 -5.36 -36.18
N THR A 397 0.25 -4.73 -37.21
CA THR A 397 0.35 -3.28 -37.45
C THR A 397 -0.99 -2.58 -37.21
N GLU A 398 -0.99 -1.26 -37.03
CA GLU A 398 -2.23 -0.48 -36.86
C GLU A 398 -3.19 -0.61 -38.05
N GLU A 399 -2.66 -0.57 -39.28
CA GLU A 399 -3.45 -0.73 -40.49
C GLU A 399 -4.11 -2.12 -40.55
N GLN A 400 -3.34 -3.17 -40.25
CA GLN A 400 -3.84 -4.54 -40.16
C GLN A 400 -4.91 -4.71 -39.07
N MET A 401 -4.69 -4.11 -37.89
CA MET A 401 -5.66 -4.11 -36.80
C MET A 401 -6.96 -3.42 -37.20
N LEU A 402 -6.87 -2.29 -37.90
CA LEU A 402 -8.04 -1.53 -38.34
C LEU A 402 -8.84 -2.31 -39.40
N GLU A 403 -8.19 -2.85 -40.43
CA GLU A 403 -8.83 -3.64 -41.47
C GLU A 403 -9.45 -4.93 -40.89
N GLY A 404 -8.71 -5.65 -40.05
CA GLY A 404 -9.19 -6.83 -39.35
C GLY A 404 -10.39 -6.53 -38.45
N SER A 405 -10.40 -5.37 -37.79
CA SER A 405 -11.53 -4.92 -36.97
C SER A 405 -12.79 -4.67 -37.80
N TYR A 406 -12.67 -4.07 -38.98
CA TYR A 406 -13.82 -3.87 -39.87
C TYR A 406 -14.40 -5.20 -40.38
N ARG A 407 -13.53 -6.13 -40.81
CA ARG A 407 -13.95 -7.47 -41.26
C ARG A 407 -14.64 -8.25 -40.15
N LEU A 408 -14.07 -8.22 -38.94
CA LEU A 408 -14.68 -8.86 -37.77
C LEU A 408 -16.03 -8.23 -37.41
N ALA A 409 -16.14 -6.90 -37.43
CA ALA A 409 -17.38 -6.19 -37.12
C ALA A 409 -18.51 -6.53 -38.10
N ASP A 410 -18.21 -6.65 -39.40
CA ASP A 410 -19.18 -7.11 -40.39
C ASP A 410 -19.63 -8.56 -40.13
N GLU A 411 -18.68 -9.45 -39.87
CA GLU A 411 -18.97 -10.86 -39.60
C GLU A 411 -19.82 -11.05 -38.34
N LEU A 412 -19.55 -10.30 -37.27
CA LEU A 412 -20.30 -10.34 -36.01
C LEU A 412 -21.75 -9.88 -36.16
N LYS A 413 -22.07 -9.05 -37.15
CA LYS A 413 -23.44 -8.59 -37.46
C LYS A 413 -24.26 -9.65 -38.18
N LYS A 414 -23.63 -10.64 -38.82
CA LYS A 414 -24.33 -11.66 -39.62
C LYS A 414 -25.14 -12.60 -38.73
N GLY A 415 -26.43 -12.75 -39.04
CA GLY A 415 -27.34 -13.60 -38.26
C GLY A 415 -26.89 -15.07 -38.15
N LYS A 416 -26.21 -15.61 -39.18
CA LYS A 416 -25.61 -16.95 -39.15
C LYS A 416 -24.54 -17.05 -38.06
N ARG A 417 -23.63 -16.07 -37.98
CA ARG A 417 -22.56 -16.01 -36.99
C ARG A 417 -23.11 -15.89 -35.57
N GLN A 418 -24.10 -15.02 -35.37
CA GLN A 418 -24.79 -14.87 -34.08
C GLN A 418 -25.43 -16.18 -33.60
N LYS A 419 -26.00 -17.00 -34.50
CA LYS A 419 -26.56 -18.31 -34.15
C LYS A 419 -25.47 -19.30 -33.73
N ILE A 420 -24.36 -19.35 -34.45
CA ILE A 420 -23.22 -20.24 -34.17
C ILE A 420 -22.60 -19.90 -32.82
N ILE A 421 -22.24 -18.64 -32.59
CA ILE A 421 -21.58 -18.20 -31.36
C ILE A 421 -22.47 -18.42 -30.14
N ARG A 422 -23.75 -18.05 -30.21
CA ARG A 422 -24.68 -18.29 -29.09
C ARG A 422 -24.89 -19.78 -28.80
N ARG A 423 -24.80 -20.66 -29.81
CA ARG A 423 -24.81 -22.11 -29.59
C ARG A 423 -23.56 -22.56 -28.85
N ARG A 424 -22.37 -22.17 -29.33
CA ARG A 424 -21.08 -22.44 -28.66
C ARG A 424 -21.08 -21.88 -27.22
N ALA A 425 -21.64 -20.70 -27.00
CA ALA A 425 -21.74 -20.06 -25.69
C ALA A 425 -22.64 -20.84 -24.72
N ARG A 426 -23.77 -21.41 -25.18
CA ARG A 426 -24.59 -22.30 -24.34
C ARG A 426 -23.85 -23.56 -23.93
N GLU A 427 -23.14 -24.19 -24.86
CA GLU A 427 -22.28 -25.34 -24.55
C GLU A 427 -21.18 -24.99 -23.54
N ARG A 428 -20.67 -23.76 -23.56
CA ARG A 428 -19.71 -23.25 -22.55
C ARG A 428 -20.39 -23.01 -21.20
N ALA A 429 -21.59 -22.44 -21.21
CA ALA A 429 -22.39 -22.19 -20.01
C ALA A 429 -22.76 -23.49 -19.29
N ASP A 430 -23.23 -24.50 -20.02
CA ASP A 430 -23.61 -25.81 -19.46
C ASP A 430 -22.40 -26.47 -18.76
N ARG A 431 -21.22 -26.38 -19.37
CA ARG A 431 -19.98 -26.95 -18.82
C ARG A 431 -19.44 -26.16 -17.63
N LEU A 432 -19.60 -24.84 -17.61
CA LEU A 432 -19.32 -24.02 -16.42
C LEU A 432 -20.27 -24.37 -15.26
N VAL A 433 -21.56 -24.57 -15.54
CA VAL A 433 -22.54 -25.00 -14.54
C VAL A 433 -22.20 -26.40 -14.02
N ALA A 434 -21.80 -27.33 -14.91
CA ALA A 434 -21.31 -28.65 -14.51
C ALA A 434 -20.08 -28.56 -13.61
N HIS A 435 -19.12 -27.68 -13.94
CA HIS A 435 -17.95 -27.42 -13.10
C HIS A 435 -18.34 -26.96 -11.69
N VAL A 436 -19.20 -25.93 -11.58
CA VAL A 436 -19.66 -25.45 -10.27
C VAL A 436 -20.40 -26.56 -9.53
N ARG A 437 -21.29 -27.30 -10.19
CA ARG A 437 -22.07 -28.41 -9.60
C ARG A 437 -21.19 -29.55 -9.08
N ALA A 438 -20.09 -29.85 -9.77
CA ALA A 438 -19.13 -30.87 -9.35
C ALA A 438 -18.33 -30.45 -8.11
N ARG A 439 -18.19 -29.13 -7.87
CA ARG A 439 -17.45 -28.55 -6.74
C ARG A 439 -18.33 -28.28 -5.52
N VAL A 440 -19.51 -27.75 -5.76
CA VAL A 440 -20.58 -27.56 -4.77
C VAL A 440 -21.91 -27.93 -5.39
N ASN A 441 -22.78 -28.63 -4.66
CA ASN A 441 -24.12 -28.94 -5.13
C ASN A 441 -25.14 -28.17 -4.29
N PRO A 442 -25.37 -26.86 -4.59
CA PRO A 442 -26.25 -26.02 -3.79
C PRO A 442 -27.72 -26.43 -3.94
N ALA A 443 -28.51 -26.29 -2.88
CA ALA A 443 -29.94 -26.45 -2.92
C ALA A 443 -30.62 -25.13 -3.36
N PRO A 444 -31.82 -25.18 -3.97
CA PRO A 444 -32.61 -23.97 -4.21
C PRO A 444 -32.79 -23.12 -2.94
N GLY A 445 -32.57 -21.82 -3.06
CA GLY A 445 -32.57 -20.85 -1.96
C GLY A 445 -31.23 -20.67 -1.24
N ASP A 446 -30.22 -21.50 -1.53
CA ASP A 446 -28.86 -21.29 -1.05
C ASP A 446 -28.19 -20.05 -1.68
N THR A 447 -27.03 -19.67 -1.14
CA THR A 447 -26.22 -18.57 -1.67
C THR A 447 -24.87 -19.09 -2.18
N LEU A 448 -24.52 -18.74 -3.40
CA LEU A 448 -23.18 -18.90 -3.97
C LEU A 448 -22.37 -17.63 -3.72
N MET A 449 -21.48 -17.67 -2.73
CA MET A 449 -20.61 -16.55 -2.39
C MET A 449 -19.29 -16.65 -3.14
N LEU A 450 -19.13 -15.89 -4.22
CA LEU A 450 -17.89 -15.79 -4.99
C LEU A 450 -16.87 -14.95 -4.23
N VAL A 451 -15.68 -15.51 -3.99
CA VAL A 451 -14.60 -14.85 -3.26
C VAL A 451 -13.39 -14.68 -4.17
N ASP A 452 -12.90 -13.45 -4.25
CA ASP A 452 -11.77 -13.07 -5.12
C ASP A 452 -11.02 -11.86 -4.54
N LEU A 453 -9.84 -11.54 -5.07
CA LEU A 453 -9.14 -10.27 -4.80
C LEU A 453 -9.69 -9.13 -5.66
N GLY A 454 -10.26 -9.51 -6.81
CA GLY A 454 -10.45 -8.70 -8.01
C GLY A 454 -11.33 -7.46 -7.88
N TYR A 455 -10.98 -6.47 -8.70
CA TYR A 455 -11.27 -5.06 -8.44
C TYR A 455 -12.55 -4.54 -9.06
N ASN A 456 -13.17 -5.23 -10.03
CA ASN A 456 -14.37 -4.73 -10.70
C ASN A 456 -15.53 -5.75 -10.63
N GLY A 457 -15.29 -6.91 -10.02
CA GLY A 457 -16.24 -8.02 -10.01
C GLY A 457 -16.72 -8.44 -11.41
N SER A 458 -15.89 -8.27 -12.44
CA SER A 458 -16.33 -8.47 -13.83
C SER A 458 -16.75 -9.90 -14.10
N ALA A 459 -15.99 -10.89 -13.61
CA ALA A 459 -16.35 -12.30 -13.80
C ALA A 459 -17.76 -12.60 -13.24
N GLN A 460 -18.08 -12.11 -12.03
CA GLN A 460 -19.45 -12.19 -11.49
C GLN A 460 -20.45 -11.53 -12.42
N SER A 461 -20.22 -10.29 -12.88
CA SER A 461 -21.15 -9.59 -13.79
C SER A 461 -21.55 -10.41 -15.02
N HIS A 462 -20.67 -11.30 -15.49
CA HIS A 462 -20.94 -12.18 -16.62
C HIS A 462 -21.70 -13.46 -16.24
N VAL A 463 -21.43 -14.04 -15.07
CA VAL A 463 -21.96 -15.37 -14.69
C VAL A 463 -23.10 -15.33 -13.66
N ASP A 464 -23.36 -14.20 -13.02
CA ASP A 464 -24.34 -14.06 -11.93
C ASP A 464 -25.70 -14.61 -12.32
N ALA A 465 -26.29 -14.09 -13.41
CA ALA A 465 -27.58 -14.55 -13.90
C ALA A 465 -27.58 -16.02 -14.32
N LEU A 466 -26.48 -16.52 -14.90
CA LEU A 466 -26.36 -17.92 -15.29
C LEU A 466 -26.38 -18.82 -14.05
N LEU A 467 -25.57 -18.52 -13.04
CA LEU A 467 -25.48 -19.32 -11.83
C LEU A 467 -26.79 -19.24 -11.02
N ALA A 468 -27.34 -18.03 -10.83
CA ALA A 468 -28.58 -17.82 -10.11
C ALA A 468 -29.75 -18.63 -10.71
N GLN A 469 -29.90 -18.59 -12.05
CA GLN A 469 -30.96 -19.34 -12.73
C GLN A 469 -30.71 -20.86 -12.75
N SER A 470 -29.45 -21.28 -12.91
CA SER A 470 -29.12 -22.71 -13.05
C SER A 470 -29.21 -23.49 -11.74
N PHE A 471 -29.07 -22.79 -10.61
CA PHE A 471 -29.09 -23.38 -9.27
C PHE A 471 -30.27 -22.91 -8.41
N ASP A 472 -31.10 -21.98 -8.89
CA ASP A 472 -32.14 -21.30 -8.10
C ASP A 472 -31.60 -20.73 -6.79
N CYS A 473 -30.45 -20.05 -6.90
CA CYS A 473 -29.66 -19.55 -5.78
C CYS A 473 -29.45 -18.04 -5.87
N HIS A 474 -29.13 -17.43 -4.73
CA HIS A 474 -28.58 -16.07 -4.70
C HIS A 474 -27.08 -16.12 -5.03
N VAL A 475 -26.56 -15.11 -5.74
CA VAL A 475 -25.12 -14.98 -6.02
C VAL A 475 -24.62 -13.71 -5.33
N ALA A 476 -23.55 -13.83 -4.55
CA ALA A 476 -22.95 -12.74 -3.80
C ALA A 476 -21.44 -12.68 -4.09
N GLY A 477 -20.91 -11.53 -4.51
CA GLY A 477 -19.49 -11.31 -4.71
C GLY A 477 -18.85 -10.63 -3.52
N ARG A 478 -17.77 -11.19 -2.99
CA ARG A 478 -17.01 -10.67 -1.86
C ARG A 478 -15.53 -10.54 -2.23
N TYR A 479 -15.05 -9.31 -2.27
CA TYR A 479 -13.75 -8.96 -2.83
C TYR A 479 -12.81 -8.36 -1.78
N LEU A 480 -11.50 -8.54 -1.92
CA LEU A 480 -10.55 -7.80 -1.07
C LEU A 480 -10.65 -6.30 -1.33
N LEU A 481 -10.62 -5.91 -2.60
CA LEU A 481 -10.77 -4.55 -3.10
C LEU A 481 -11.91 -4.53 -4.14
N LEU A 482 -12.86 -3.60 -4.03
CA LEU A 482 -13.93 -3.44 -5.03
C LEU A 482 -14.04 -1.99 -5.52
N ARG A 483 -13.65 -1.80 -6.78
CA ARG A 483 -13.81 -0.65 -7.68
C ARG A 483 -14.83 -0.97 -8.76
N GLU A 484 -16.11 -0.97 -8.40
CA GLU A 484 -17.17 -1.27 -9.36
C GLU A 484 -17.40 -0.11 -10.33
N LEU A 485 -16.90 -0.23 -11.56
CA LEU A 485 -17.00 0.83 -12.58
C LEU A 485 -18.38 0.93 -13.26
N ALA A 486 -19.23 -0.08 -13.07
CA ALA A 486 -20.58 -0.12 -13.61
C ALA A 486 -21.56 -0.47 -12.51
N ALA A 487 -22.58 0.36 -12.28
CA ALA A 487 -23.62 0.08 -11.29
C ALA A 487 -24.51 -1.10 -11.74
N THR A 488 -24.00 -2.33 -11.56
CA THR A 488 -24.66 -3.54 -12.07
C THR A 488 -25.94 -3.89 -11.32
N GLY A 489 -26.10 -3.38 -10.09
CA GLY A 489 -27.19 -3.74 -9.18
C GLY A 489 -27.06 -5.16 -8.60
N LEU A 490 -25.95 -5.85 -8.86
CA LEU A 490 -25.64 -7.16 -8.29
C LEU A 490 -25.17 -7.02 -6.84
N ASP A 491 -25.28 -8.09 -6.07
CA ASP A 491 -24.75 -8.14 -4.71
C ASP A 491 -23.22 -8.27 -4.76
N LYS A 492 -22.53 -7.12 -4.79
CA LYS A 492 -21.08 -7.01 -4.75
C LYS A 492 -20.65 -6.16 -3.58
N LYS A 493 -19.65 -6.63 -2.85
CA LYS A 493 -19.05 -5.90 -1.73
C LYS A 493 -17.55 -6.18 -1.67
N GLY A 494 -16.77 -5.19 -1.25
CA GLY A 494 -15.36 -5.34 -0.91
C GLY A 494 -15.10 -5.15 0.58
N LEU A 495 -14.03 -5.76 1.12
CA LEU A 495 -13.50 -5.36 2.44
C LEU A 495 -13.15 -3.87 2.41
N ILE A 496 -12.54 -3.43 1.30
CA ILE A 496 -12.19 -2.04 0.99
C ILE A 496 -12.92 -1.67 -0.31
N ASP A 497 -13.92 -0.78 -0.21
CA ASP A 497 -14.77 -0.35 -1.32
C ASP A 497 -15.40 1.04 -1.08
N GLU A 498 -16.23 1.48 -2.02
CA GLU A 498 -16.84 2.81 -2.00
C GLU A 498 -17.82 3.07 -0.82
N ARG A 499 -18.26 2.02 -0.11
CA ARG A 499 -19.08 2.19 1.11
C ARG A 499 -18.28 2.82 2.24
N HIS A 500 -16.96 2.70 2.18
CA HIS A 500 -16.04 3.17 3.21
C HIS A 500 -15.12 4.28 2.68
N TYR A 501 -14.69 4.20 1.43
CA TYR A 501 -13.64 5.07 0.87
C TYR A 501 -14.06 5.75 -0.44
N ASP A 502 -13.40 6.84 -0.80
CA ASP A 502 -13.69 7.53 -2.06
C ASP A 502 -13.13 6.76 -3.25
N PHE A 503 -13.68 7.04 -4.44
CA PHE A 503 -13.31 6.34 -5.67
C PHE A 503 -11.81 6.51 -5.97
N GLU A 504 -11.25 7.70 -5.76
CA GLU A 504 -9.85 8.01 -6.05
C GLU A 504 -8.88 7.13 -5.26
N LEU A 505 -9.15 6.88 -3.97
CA LEU A 505 -8.35 5.94 -3.19
C LEU A 505 -8.46 4.52 -3.73
N ILE A 506 -9.69 4.06 -4.01
CA ILE A 506 -9.92 2.71 -4.49
C ILE A 506 -9.22 2.52 -5.86
N ASP A 507 -9.33 3.49 -6.76
CA ASP A 507 -8.64 3.51 -8.05
C ASP A 507 -7.11 3.48 -7.89
N ALA A 508 -6.57 4.27 -6.97
CA ALA A 508 -5.15 4.31 -6.67
C ALA A 508 -4.60 2.96 -6.18
N LEU A 509 -5.32 2.27 -5.29
CA LEU A 509 -4.94 0.93 -4.79
C LEU A 509 -4.97 -0.11 -5.92
N CYS A 510 -6.02 -0.07 -6.75
CA CYS A 510 -6.17 -0.98 -7.88
C CYS A 510 -5.04 -0.82 -8.91
N GLY A 511 -4.40 0.35 -8.99
CA GLY A 511 -3.26 0.58 -9.88
C GLY A 511 -2.00 -0.24 -9.56
N ASN A 512 -1.85 -0.78 -8.34
CA ASN A 512 -0.65 -1.53 -7.91
C ASN A 512 -0.95 -2.99 -7.56
N VAL A 513 -2.13 -3.48 -7.92
CA VAL A 513 -2.68 -4.68 -7.29
C VAL A 513 -2.15 -5.99 -7.84
N ALA A 514 -1.57 -5.96 -9.05
CA ALA A 514 -0.85 -7.08 -9.64
C ALA A 514 0.21 -7.65 -8.68
N VAL A 515 0.81 -6.81 -7.82
CA VAL A 515 1.77 -7.24 -6.80
C VAL A 515 1.16 -8.21 -5.80
N ILE A 516 -0.10 -7.98 -5.40
CA ILE A 516 -0.81 -8.87 -4.47
C ILE A 516 -1.20 -10.17 -5.18
N GLU A 517 -1.68 -10.09 -6.43
CA GLU A 517 -2.05 -11.27 -7.24
C GLU A 517 -0.86 -12.24 -7.38
N GLN A 518 0.33 -11.74 -7.67
CA GLN A 518 1.53 -12.58 -7.80
C GLN A 518 1.88 -13.34 -6.50
N LEU A 519 1.58 -12.75 -5.35
CA LEU A 519 1.84 -13.36 -4.04
C LEU A 519 0.70 -14.29 -3.60
N ALA A 520 -0.52 -14.07 -4.09
CA ALA A 520 -1.73 -14.79 -3.69
C ALA A 520 -2.09 -15.97 -4.61
N THR A 521 -1.53 -16.03 -5.81
CA THR A 521 -1.84 -17.06 -6.82
C THR A 521 -1.30 -18.46 -6.47
N CYS A 522 -1.56 -19.43 -7.35
CA CYS A 522 -0.99 -20.77 -7.35
C CYS A 522 -0.32 -21.07 -8.70
N ALA A 523 0.51 -22.12 -8.78
CA ALA A 523 1.20 -22.53 -10.00
C ALA A 523 0.29 -23.31 -10.98
N LEU A 524 -0.81 -22.69 -11.43
CA LEU A 524 -1.76 -23.27 -12.38
C LEU A 524 -2.04 -22.31 -13.55
N GLY A 525 -2.19 -22.85 -14.75
CA GLY A 525 -2.53 -22.09 -15.95
C GLY A 525 -3.98 -21.63 -15.93
N SER A 526 -4.31 -20.60 -16.71
CA SER A 526 -5.69 -20.09 -16.81
C SER A 526 -6.62 -21.16 -17.39
N VAL A 527 -7.82 -21.29 -16.82
CA VAL A 527 -8.87 -22.11 -17.44
C VAL A 527 -9.38 -21.45 -18.72
N ARG A 528 -9.43 -22.24 -19.80
CA ARG A 528 -10.00 -21.84 -21.11
C ARG A 528 -11.35 -22.49 -21.36
N ASP A 529 -11.60 -23.66 -20.79
CA ASP A 529 -12.83 -24.43 -20.98
C ASP A 529 -12.99 -25.52 -19.90
N PHE A 530 -14.05 -26.32 -20.00
CA PHE A 530 -14.20 -27.56 -19.22
C PHE A 530 -14.61 -28.74 -20.10
N THR A 531 -14.44 -29.96 -19.59
CA THR A 531 -15.06 -31.17 -20.15
C THR A 531 -16.58 -31.15 -19.92
N PRO A 532 -17.37 -32.04 -20.56
CA PRO A 532 -18.80 -32.18 -20.27
C PRO A 532 -19.12 -32.45 -18.79
N GLU A 533 -18.21 -33.11 -18.08
CA GLU A 533 -18.32 -33.43 -16.64
C GLU A 533 -17.93 -32.25 -15.74
N GLY A 534 -17.42 -31.14 -16.30
CA GLY A 534 -17.01 -29.97 -15.55
C GLY A 534 -15.54 -29.96 -15.12
N GLU A 535 -14.70 -30.84 -15.68
CA GLU A 535 -13.26 -30.83 -15.37
C GLU A 535 -12.53 -29.72 -16.15
N PRO A 536 -11.66 -28.92 -15.49
CA PRO A 536 -11.03 -27.73 -16.07
C PRO A 536 -9.97 -28.07 -17.13
N ILE A 537 -10.06 -27.39 -18.27
CA ILE A 537 -9.08 -27.42 -19.36
C ILE A 537 -8.27 -26.11 -19.29
N ARG A 538 -6.97 -26.25 -19.02
CA ARG A 538 -6.07 -25.12 -18.70
C ARG A 538 -5.04 -24.86 -19.80
N GLU A 539 -4.49 -23.65 -19.77
CA GLU A 539 -3.24 -23.29 -20.45
C GLU A 539 -2.04 -24.02 -19.83
N GLU A 540 -0.99 -24.21 -20.63
CA GLU A 540 0.31 -24.63 -20.10
C GLU A 540 0.89 -23.55 -19.19
N VAL A 541 1.55 -23.98 -18.11
CA VAL A 541 2.12 -23.08 -17.11
C VAL A 541 3.47 -22.57 -17.59
N SER A 542 3.61 -21.26 -17.80
CA SER A 542 4.89 -20.60 -18.14
C SER A 542 5.77 -20.27 -16.91
N VAL A 543 5.28 -20.52 -15.69
CA VAL A 543 5.93 -20.10 -14.45
C VAL A 543 7.16 -20.96 -14.11
N LYS A 544 8.33 -20.32 -13.99
CA LYS A 544 9.59 -20.94 -13.57
C LYS A 544 9.51 -21.41 -12.10
N GLY A 545 10.02 -22.60 -11.78
CA GLY A 545 9.91 -23.22 -10.44
C GLY A 545 10.36 -22.35 -9.24
N ALA A 546 11.34 -21.46 -9.43
CA ALA A 546 11.83 -20.57 -8.36
C ALA A 546 10.80 -19.51 -7.88
N GLN A 547 9.91 -19.04 -8.76
CA GLN A 547 8.83 -18.11 -8.37
C GLN A 547 7.84 -18.77 -7.41
N SER A 548 7.55 -20.05 -7.64
CA SER A 548 6.65 -20.82 -6.78
C SER A 548 7.22 -20.99 -5.37
N GLU A 549 8.52 -21.31 -5.23
CA GLU A 549 9.13 -21.46 -3.89
C GLU A 549 9.09 -20.16 -3.06
N VAL A 550 9.36 -19.01 -3.69
CA VAL A 550 9.30 -17.71 -3.02
C VAL A 550 7.87 -17.41 -2.58
N ARG A 551 6.90 -17.62 -3.48
CA ARG A 551 5.47 -17.43 -3.18
C ARG A 551 5.03 -18.32 -2.02
N ASP A 552 5.37 -19.61 -2.04
CA ASP A 552 4.95 -20.56 -1.00
C ASP A 552 5.54 -20.19 0.37
N LYS A 553 6.78 -19.67 0.43
CA LYS A 553 7.37 -19.12 1.66
C LYS A 553 6.65 -17.87 2.16
N VAL A 554 6.22 -16.98 1.26
CA VAL A 554 5.40 -15.81 1.62
C VAL A 554 4.05 -16.28 2.17
N GLN A 555 3.37 -17.20 1.49
CA GLN A 555 2.08 -17.75 1.93
C GLN A 555 2.19 -18.48 3.28
N ALA A 556 3.28 -19.22 3.53
CA ALA A 556 3.56 -19.81 4.84
C ALA A 556 3.69 -18.75 5.95
N GLY A 557 4.28 -17.58 5.64
CA GLY A 557 4.30 -16.43 6.53
C GLY A 557 2.90 -15.88 6.84
N VAL A 558 2.01 -15.83 5.85
CA VAL A 558 0.60 -15.43 6.01
C VAL A 558 -0.10 -16.40 6.96
N LEU A 559 0.01 -17.71 6.72
CA LEU A 559 -0.61 -18.74 7.58
C LEU A 559 -0.08 -18.69 9.02
N ARG A 560 1.21 -18.39 9.21
CA ARG A 560 1.79 -18.17 10.54
C ARG A 560 1.11 -17.01 11.27
N TYR A 561 0.86 -15.89 10.57
CA TYR A 561 0.12 -14.77 11.15
C TYR A 561 -1.29 -15.21 11.54
N VAL A 562 -2.01 -15.90 10.64
CA VAL A 562 -3.39 -16.36 10.88
C VAL A 562 -3.47 -17.23 12.13
N ARG A 563 -2.59 -18.25 12.26
CA ARG A 563 -2.51 -19.09 13.46
C ARG A 563 -2.32 -18.28 14.73
N ALA A 564 -1.41 -17.31 14.71
CA ALA A 564 -1.12 -16.48 15.86
C ALA A 564 -2.25 -15.48 16.17
N ALA A 565 -2.98 -14.98 15.16
CA ALA A 565 -4.07 -14.05 15.34
C ALA A 565 -5.34 -14.72 15.90
N ARG A 566 -5.59 -16.00 15.59
CA ARG A 566 -6.67 -16.81 16.21
C ARG A 566 -6.56 -16.91 17.72
N SER A 567 -5.34 -16.89 18.22
CA SER A 567 -5.02 -16.87 19.65
C SER A 567 -4.08 -15.70 19.92
N ALA A 568 -4.52 -14.52 19.49
CA ALA A 568 -3.74 -13.29 19.61
C ALA A 568 -3.21 -13.16 21.05
N PRO A 569 -1.97 -12.65 21.24
CA PRO A 569 -1.34 -12.50 22.56
C PRO A 569 -1.94 -11.32 23.33
N VAL A 570 -3.26 -11.31 23.47
CA VAL A 570 -4.11 -10.19 23.88
C VAL A 570 -5.13 -10.72 24.88
N ILE A 571 -5.27 -10.05 26.02
CA ILE A 571 -6.34 -10.26 27.00
C ILE A 571 -7.14 -8.96 27.08
N ARG A 572 -8.42 -9.01 26.70
CA ARG A 572 -9.32 -7.86 26.71
C ARG A 572 -10.76 -8.26 27.07
N GLN A 573 -11.53 -7.33 27.63
CA GLN A 573 -12.95 -7.55 27.95
C GLN A 573 -13.86 -7.40 26.74
N ASP A 574 -13.72 -6.32 25.95
CA ASP A 574 -14.54 -6.06 24.75
C ASP A 574 -13.74 -5.31 23.66
N CYS A 575 -14.14 -5.47 22.39
CA CYS A 575 -13.64 -4.69 21.25
C CYS A 575 -14.77 -4.33 20.28
N LEU A 576 -15.51 -3.27 20.59
CA LEU A 576 -16.68 -2.81 19.83
C LEU A 576 -16.37 -2.44 18.37
N HIS A 577 -15.10 -2.15 18.04
CA HIS A 577 -14.68 -1.69 16.71
C HIS A 577 -13.82 -2.72 15.97
N THR A 578 -13.94 -4.02 16.29
CA THR A 578 -13.07 -5.07 15.72
C THR A 578 -13.07 -5.08 14.19
N GLU A 579 -14.24 -5.03 13.55
CA GLU A 579 -14.33 -5.08 12.09
C GLU A 579 -13.68 -3.85 11.43
N THR A 580 -13.99 -2.65 11.93
CA THR A 580 -13.36 -1.40 11.48
C THR A 580 -11.85 -1.42 11.69
N ALA A 581 -11.39 -1.89 12.85
CA ALA A 581 -9.97 -1.98 13.18
C ALA A 581 -9.21 -2.91 12.22
N LEU A 582 -9.81 -4.04 11.87
CA LEU A 582 -9.23 -4.98 10.90
C LEU A 582 -9.20 -4.38 9.49
N ARG A 583 -10.27 -3.70 9.05
CA ARG A 583 -10.32 -3.01 7.76
C ARG A 583 -9.28 -1.90 7.66
N GLU A 584 -9.20 -1.01 8.65
CA GLU A 584 -8.23 0.10 8.66
C GLU A 584 -6.78 -0.39 8.74
N SER A 585 -6.53 -1.44 9.51
CA SER A 585 -5.21 -2.09 9.58
C SER A 585 -4.82 -2.69 8.22
N ALA A 586 -5.73 -3.44 7.58
CA ALA A 586 -5.50 -4.01 6.25
C ALA A 586 -5.24 -2.91 5.21
N LEU A 587 -6.04 -1.85 5.21
CA LEU A 587 -5.84 -0.69 4.33
C LEU A 587 -4.48 -0.02 4.58
N GLY A 588 -4.09 0.17 5.84
CA GLY A 588 -2.80 0.75 6.22
C GLY A 588 -1.61 -0.06 5.74
N ALA A 589 -1.65 -1.38 5.98
CA ALA A 589 -0.63 -2.32 5.53
C ALA A 589 -0.52 -2.36 4.00
N LEU A 590 -1.65 -2.48 3.30
CA LEU A 590 -1.71 -2.47 1.83
C LEU A 590 -1.22 -1.16 1.25
N SER A 591 -1.72 -0.01 1.72
CA SER A 591 -1.35 1.31 1.20
C SER A 591 0.14 1.57 1.38
N ARG A 592 0.71 1.22 2.54
CA ARG A 592 2.16 1.34 2.75
C ARG A 592 2.93 0.40 1.84
N PHE A 593 2.51 -0.85 1.69
CA PHE A 593 3.19 -1.78 0.78
C PHE A 593 3.14 -1.31 -0.68
N MET A 594 1.98 -0.82 -1.12
CA MET A 594 1.74 -0.40 -2.50
C MET A 594 2.35 0.97 -2.84
N PHE A 595 2.65 1.84 -1.87
CA PHE A 595 3.16 3.19 -2.18
C PHE A 595 4.50 3.51 -1.52
N LEU A 596 4.85 2.85 -0.42
CA LEU A 596 6.09 3.02 0.33
C LEU A 596 6.71 1.64 0.67
N PRO A 597 6.99 0.78 -0.33
CA PRO A 597 7.59 -0.53 -0.09
C PRO A 597 9.00 -0.36 0.49
N HIS A 598 9.40 -1.30 1.37
CA HIS A 598 10.76 -1.36 1.88
C HIS A 598 11.68 -2.15 0.95
N SER A 599 12.97 -1.83 0.94
CA SER A 599 13.99 -2.54 0.15
C SER A 599 13.96 -4.06 0.34
N GLY A 600 13.83 -4.55 1.57
CA GLY A 600 13.76 -5.98 1.87
C GLY A 600 12.50 -6.67 1.33
N GLU A 601 11.40 -5.93 1.15
CA GLU A 601 10.18 -6.44 0.50
C GLU A 601 10.37 -6.49 -1.02
N LEU A 602 11.00 -5.46 -1.59
CA LEU A 602 11.32 -5.44 -3.02
C LEU A 602 12.31 -6.53 -3.42
N ASP A 603 13.24 -6.90 -2.52
CA ASP A 603 14.15 -8.03 -2.75
C ASP A 603 13.41 -9.35 -2.94
N VAL A 604 12.28 -9.54 -2.24
CA VAL A 604 11.39 -10.71 -2.45
C VAL A 604 10.68 -10.59 -3.80
N LEU A 605 10.17 -9.39 -4.13
CA LEU A 605 9.44 -9.15 -5.37
C LEU A 605 10.29 -9.28 -6.64
N LYS A 606 11.61 -9.10 -6.57
CA LYS A 606 12.54 -9.33 -7.70
C LYS A 606 12.48 -10.76 -8.26
N ALA A 607 12.01 -11.72 -7.47
CA ALA A 607 11.85 -13.09 -7.95
C ALA A 607 10.72 -13.25 -8.98
N PHE A 608 9.75 -12.32 -9.00
CA PHE A 608 8.54 -12.41 -9.80
C PHE A 608 8.68 -11.64 -11.12
N GLU A 609 8.34 -12.31 -12.22
CA GLU A 609 8.13 -11.74 -13.56
C GLU A 609 6.62 -11.77 -13.83
N HIS A 610 6.06 -10.75 -14.48
CA HIS A 610 4.63 -10.70 -14.80
C HIS A 610 4.38 -10.83 -16.30
N ASP A 611 3.30 -11.53 -16.63
CA ASP A 611 2.84 -11.75 -17.98
C ASP A 611 1.91 -10.60 -18.41
N VAL A 612 2.37 -9.74 -19.32
CA VAL A 612 1.61 -8.58 -19.80
C VAL A 612 0.58 -9.05 -20.83
N ASN A 613 -0.45 -9.79 -20.40
CA ASN A 613 -1.20 -10.61 -21.36
C ASN A 613 -2.56 -10.03 -21.81
N LEU A 614 -2.60 -9.65 -23.09
CA LEU A 614 -3.75 -9.72 -24.00
C LEU A 614 -3.48 -10.76 -25.13
N GLY A 615 -2.75 -11.84 -24.82
CA GLY A 615 -2.44 -12.94 -25.75
C GLY A 615 -1.03 -12.90 -26.38
N SER A 616 -0.03 -12.30 -25.73
CA SER A 616 1.39 -12.34 -26.09
C SER A 616 2.24 -12.94 -24.95
N GLU A 617 3.17 -13.84 -25.25
CA GLU A 617 4.09 -14.51 -24.29
C GLU A 617 5.17 -13.59 -23.65
N ARG A 618 4.90 -12.29 -23.51
CA ARG A 618 5.90 -11.30 -23.09
C ARG A 618 5.92 -11.14 -21.56
N MET A 619 6.95 -11.70 -20.93
CA MET A 619 7.24 -11.51 -19.50
C MET A 619 8.00 -10.19 -19.28
N VAL A 620 7.55 -9.38 -18.32
CA VAL A 620 8.20 -8.12 -17.92
C VAL A 620 8.44 -8.14 -16.40
N PRO A 621 9.60 -7.67 -15.90
CA PRO A 621 9.80 -7.54 -14.45
C PRO A 621 8.75 -6.62 -13.84
N LEU A 622 8.35 -6.88 -12.58
CA LEU A 622 7.35 -6.05 -11.88
C LEU A 622 7.76 -4.56 -11.80
N PHE A 623 9.05 -4.27 -11.77
CA PHE A 623 9.61 -2.93 -11.69
C PHE A 623 11.04 -2.86 -12.25
N ASP A 624 11.43 -1.71 -12.80
CA ASP A 624 12.80 -1.43 -13.26
C ASP A 624 13.29 -0.07 -12.72
N LYS A 625 14.11 -0.11 -11.65
CA LYS A 625 14.66 1.09 -11.00
C LYS A 625 15.56 1.91 -11.93
N ALA A 626 16.34 1.26 -12.79
CA ALA A 626 17.28 1.96 -13.67
C ALA A 626 16.53 2.72 -14.76
N ARG A 627 15.57 2.04 -15.40
CA ARG A 627 14.66 2.68 -16.36
C ARG A 627 13.88 3.80 -15.67
N ALA A 628 13.46 3.65 -14.42
CA ALA A 628 12.72 4.69 -13.71
C ALA A 628 13.52 5.94 -13.43
N LYS A 629 14.74 5.77 -12.97
CA LYS A 629 15.67 6.87 -12.79
C LYS A 629 15.90 7.62 -14.10
N ALA A 630 16.11 6.90 -15.21
CA ALA A 630 16.27 7.50 -16.53
C ALA A 630 15.00 8.27 -16.96
N SER A 631 13.81 7.67 -16.84
CA SER A 631 12.53 8.31 -17.16
C SER A 631 12.28 9.55 -16.31
N MET A 632 12.57 9.51 -15.00
CA MET A 632 12.41 10.66 -14.12
C MET A 632 13.34 11.81 -14.50
N ARG A 633 14.62 11.52 -14.81
CA ARG A 633 15.56 12.55 -15.30
C ARG A 633 15.10 13.14 -16.63
N ARG A 634 14.55 12.33 -17.52
CA ARG A 634 14.08 12.76 -18.85
C ARG A 634 12.79 13.56 -18.81
N ARG A 635 11.84 13.14 -17.96
CA ARG A 635 10.43 13.52 -18.08
C ARG A 635 9.79 14.00 -16.78
N GLY A 636 10.41 13.73 -15.63
CA GLY A 636 9.91 14.09 -14.31
C GLY A 636 8.82 13.13 -13.79
N LEU A 637 8.40 13.35 -12.54
CA LEU A 637 7.46 12.46 -11.83
C LEU A 637 6.06 12.42 -12.46
N PHE A 638 5.55 13.56 -12.93
CA PHE A 638 4.14 13.70 -13.39
C PHE A 638 3.93 13.33 -14.85
N TYR A 639 4.97 12.90 -15.55
CA TYR A 639 4.88 12.40 -16.91
C TYR A 639 4.34 10.96 -16.98
N MET A 640 4.18 10.29 -15.84
CA MET A 640 3.90 8.85 -15.77
C MET A 640 2.42 8.48 -15.99
N LYS A 641 1.67 9.30 -16.72
CA LYS A 641 0.24 9.07 -16.99
C LYS A 641 0.07 8.03 -18.10
N GLY A 642 0.54 6.80 -17.86
CA GLY A 642 0.28 5.61 -18.68
C GLY A 642 1.51 4.81 -19.16
N SER A 643 2.66 4.93 -18.49
CA SER A 643 3.77 4.00 -18.74
C SER A 643 3.38 2.58 -18.29
N GLN A 644 3.83 1.57 -19.05
CA GLN A 644 3.61 0.12 -18.86
C GLN A 644 4.22 -0.46 -17.55
N ARG A 645 4.32 0.36 -16.50
CA ARG A 645 5.01 0.05 -15.25
C ARG A 645 4.04 -0.49 -14.24
N MET A 646 4.16 -1.79 -14.01
CA MET A 646 3.21 -2.55 -13.20
C MET A 646 3.29 -2.19 -11.71
N PHE A 647 4.45 -1.72 -11.24
CA PHE A 647 4.61 -1.31 -9.84
C PHE A 647 5.56 -0.11 -9.67
N LEU A 648 5.14 1.05 -10.20
CA LEU A 648 5.91 2.29 -10.13
C LEU A 648 6.46 2.64 -8.72
N PRO A 649 5.67 2.54 -7.62
CA PRO A 649 6.20 2.87 -6.29
C PRO A 649 7.43 2.06 -5.87
N ALA A 650 7.60 0.81 -6.36
CA ALA A 650 8.82 0.04 -6.13
C ALA A 650 10.05 0.62 -6.85
N GLU A 651 9.83 1.22 -8.01
CA GLU A 651 10.89 1.86 -8.78
C GLU A 651 11.39 3.14 -8.11
N LEU A 652 10.50 3.82 -7.37
CA LEU A 652 10.80 5.03 -6.61
C LEU A 652 11.36 4.77 -5.22
N GLU A 653 11.59 3.52 -4.83
CA GLU A 653 11.97 3.19 -3.45
C GLU A 653 13.28 3.89 -3.02
N SER A 654 14.25 3.97 -3.94
CA SER A 654 15.53 4.65 -3.70
C SER A 654 15.44 6.18 -3.71
N GLU A 655 14.31 6.74 -4.14
CA GLU A 655 14.09 8.17 -4.14
C GLU A 655 13.77 8.69 -2.72
N ASP A 656 13.90 10.00 -2.55
CA ASP A 656 13.56 10.65 -1.30
C ASP A 656 12.05 10.54 -0.98
N ILE A 657 11.71 10.86 0.27
CA ILE A 657 10.33 10.76 0.74
C ILE A 657 9.38 11.76 0.08
N HIS A 658 9.86 12.93 -0.37
CA HIS A 658 9.04 13.93 -1.06
C HIS A 658 8.56 13.41 -2.42
N THR A 659 9.44 12.78 -3.19
CA THR A 659 9.09 12.18 -4.48
C THR A 659 8.03 11.08 -4.31
N LYS A 660 8.23 10.17 -3.34
CA LYS A 660 7.28 9.10 -3.04
C LYS A 660 5.94 9.62 -2.55
N LEU A 661 5.94 10.60 -1.64
CA LEU A 661 4.70 11.21 -1.14
C LEU A 661 3.98 12.05 -2.18
N SER A 662 4.69 12.67 -3.12
CA SER A 662 4.09 13.41 -4.24
C SER A 662 3.30 12.47 -5.15
N LEU A 663 3.87 11.30 -5.49
CA LEU A 663 3.14 10.27 -6.23
C LEU A 663 1.92 9.76 -5.45
N LEU A 664 2.10 9.44 -4.17
CA LEU A 664 1.00 8.96 -3.32
C LEU A 664 -0.12 10.01 -3.22
N ALA A 665 0.20 11.27 -2.94
CA ALA A 665 -0.79 12.34 -2.85
C ALA A 665 -1.53 12.55 -4.17
N GLN A 666 -0.80 12.55 -5.29
CA GLN A 666 -1.40 12.69 -6.61
C GLN A 666 -2.41 11.56 -6.89
N LYS A 667 -1.99 10.31 -6.66
CA LYS A 667 -2.84 9.13 -6.89
C LYS A 667 -4.02 9.09 -5.94
N ARG A 668 -3.77 9.27 -4.64
CA ARG A 668 -4.78 9.24 -3.56
C ARG A 668 -5.89 10.26 -3.76
N PHE A 669 -5.56 11.50 -4.14
CA PHE A 669 -6.52 12.60 -4.23
C PHE A 669 -6.94 12.93 -5.67
N GLY A 670 -6.50 12.13 -6.66
CA GLY A 670 -6.78 12.41 -8.07
C GLY A 670 -6.27 13.78 -8.52
N LEU A 671 -5.15 14.28 -7.95
CA LEU A 671 -4.68 15.63 -8.24
C LEU A 671 -4.26 15.73 -9.70
N GLY A 672 -4.81 16.74 -10.40
CA GLY A 672 -4.46 17.07 -11.79
C GLY A 672 -3.08 17.72 -11.93
N LEU A 673 -2.09 17.28 -11.15
CA LEU A 673 -0.71 17.77 -11.24
C LEU A 673 -0.10 17.38 -12.58
N THR A 674 0.56 18.33 -13.20
CA THR A 674 1.21 18.25 -14.50
C THR A 674 2.66 18.72 -14.40
N TYR A 675 3.42 18.59 -15.48
CA TYR A 675 4.77 19.15 -15.54
C TYR A 675 4.77 20.70 -15.54
N ASN A 676 3.65 21.35 -15.90
CA ASN A 676 3.57 22.82 -15.88
C ASN A 676 3.64 23.39 -14.46
N ASP A 677 3.29 22.58 -13.46
CA ASP A 677 3.35 23.00 -12.05
C ASP A 677 4.80 23.20 -11.55
N THR A 678 5.81 22.74 -12.32
CA THR A 678 7.23 23.01 -12.06
C THR A 678 7.84 24.06 -13.00
N ALA A 679 7.05 24.63 -13.91
CA ALA A 679 7.56 25.50 -14.98
C ALA A 679 8.17 26.83 -14.49
N GLN A 680 7.85 27.30 -13.28
CA GLN A 680 8.40 28.56 -12.74
C GLN A 680 9.93 28.56 -12.62
N ASN A 681 10.56 27.39 -12.61
CA ASN A 681 12.01 27.23 -12.55
C ASN A 681 12.62 26.86 -13.92
N SER A 682 11.92 27.06 -15.03
CA SER A 682 12.45 26.76 -16.36
C SER A 682 13.69 27.61 -16.68
N ILE A 683 14.51 27.08 -17.59
CA ILE A 683 15.68 27.76 -18.12
C ILE A 683 15.39 28.10 -19.57
N PRO A 684 15.28 29.38 -19.95
CA PRO A 684 15.10 29.77 -21.34
C PRO A 684 16.43 29.56 -22.09
N ILE A 685 16.41 28.76 -23.15
CA ILE A 685 17.58 28.50 -23.99
C ILE A 685 17.24 28.88 -25.44
N PRO A 686 18.06 29.69 -26.12
CA PRO A 686 17.88 29.99 -27.55
C PRO A 686 17.93 28.71 -28.39
N ALA A 687 16.99 28.57 -29.32
CA ALA A 687 16.93 27.48 -30.28
C ALA A 687 16.82 28.02 -31.71
N PHE A 688 17.56 27.42 -32.63
CA PHE A 688 17.57 27.76 -34.06
C PHE A 688 17.07 26.57 -34.86
N PHE A 689 16.08 26.79 -35.72
CA PHE A 689 15.47 25.79 -36.57
C PHE A 689 15.94 26.04 -38.00
N MET A 690 16.53 25.04 -38.64
CA MET A 690 17.13 25.16 -39.97
C MET A 690 16.46 24.23 -40.96
N SER A 691 15.94 24.80 -42.04
CA SER A 691 15.51 24.10 -43.26
C SER A 691 16.58 24.22 -44.34
N GLU A 692 16.35 23.68 -45.54
CA GLU A 692 17.31 23.81 -46.65
C GLU A 692 17.60 25.26 -47.06
N ASN A 693 16.61 26.15 -46.94
CA ASN A 693 16.68 27.50 -47.50
C ASN A 693 16.40 28.62 -46.48
N ASP A 694 16.02 28.29 -45.25
CA ASP A 694 15.60 29.27 -44.24
C ASP A 694 15.97 28.83 -42.83
N SER A 695 16.12 29.81 -41.93
CA SER A 695 16.41 29.60 -40.51
C SER A 695 15.53 30.50 -39.64
N ALA A 696 14.97 29.94 -38.57
CA ALA A 696 14.16 30.67 -37.61
C ALA A 696 14.72 30.53 -36.19
N GLN A 697 14.63 31.59 -35.39
CA GLN A 697 15.04 31.58 -34.00
C GLN A 697 13.83 31.61 -33.07
N SER A 698 13.88 30.80 -32.01
CA SER A 698 12.93 30.82 -30.89
C SER A 698 13.66 30.64 -29.56
N VAL A 699 12.94 30.78 -28.46
CA VAL A 699 13.40 30.36 -27.13
C VAL A 699 12.66 29.09 -26.74
N VAL A 700 13.39 28.12 -26.18
CA VAL A 700 12.85 26.89 -25.62
C VAL A 700 13.06 26.91 -24.12
N ASP A 701 11.98 26.71 -23.37
CA ASP A 701 12.05 26.55 -21.92
C ASP A 701 12.44 25.13 -21.55
N ALA A 702 13.68 24.94 -21.09
CA ALA A 702 14.10 23.70 -20.47
C ALA A 702 13.49 23.60 -19.07
N GLN A 703 12.61 22.62 -18.84
CA GLN A 703 11.86 22.50 -17.59
C GLN A 703 12.56 21.57 -16.60
N PRO A 704 12.53 21.88 -15.28
CA PRO A 704 13.13 21.01 -14.28
C PRO A 704 12.42 19.64 -14.23
N THR A 705 13.21 18.59 -14.10
CA THR A 705 12.72 17.20 -13.99
C THR A 705 13.14 16.59 -12.66
N HIS A 706 14.24 15.83 -12.62
CA HIS A 706 14.69 15.06 -11.44
C HIS A 706 16.21 15.13 -11.26
N GLU A 707 16.71 15.03 -10.03
CA GLU A 707 18.15 15.10 -9.69
C GLU A 707 18.88 16.33 -10.28
N GLY A 708 18.17 17.45 -10.44
CA GLY A 708 18.69 18.70 -11.01
C GLY A 708 18.77 18.71 -12.54
N PHE A 709 18.30 17.66 -13.22
CA PHE A 709 18.13 17.67 -14.67
C PHE A 709 16.97 18.57 -15.10
N TYR A 710 17.07 18.99 -16.36
CA TYR A 710 16.13 19.80 -17.11
C TYR A 710 15.90 19.14 -18.46
N SER A 711 14.66 19.21 -18.95
CA SER A 711 14.28 18.67 -20.25
C SER A 711 13.82 19.81 -21.16
N ALA A 712 14.58 20.05 -22.23
CA ALA A 712 14.19 20.96 -23.31
C ALA A 712 13.40 20.16 -24.34
N ARG A 713 12.11 20.49 -24.46
CA ARG A 713 11.14 19.78 -25.30
C ARG A 713 10.83 20.61 -26.54
N ILE A 714 11.30 20.17 -27.69
CA ILE A 714 11.31 20.94 -28.93
C ILE A 714 10.45 20.22 -29.98
N PRO A 715 9.25 20.72 -30.33
CA PRO A 715 8.48 20.17 -31.44
C PRO A 715 9.29 20.21 -32.73
N ILE A 716 9.16 19.20 -33.59
CA ILE A 716 9.79 19.17 -34.92
C ILE A 716 8.78 19.69 -35.95
N PRO A 717 8.91 20.92 -36.47
CA PRO A 717 8.05 21.42 -37.53
C PRO A 717 8.38 20.73 -38.86
N ALA A 718 7.38 20.62 -39.75
CA ALA A 718 7.58 20.05 -41.08
C ALA A 718 8.64 20.84 -41.88
N GLY A 719 9.55 20.11 -42.55
CA GLY A 719 10.61 20.70 -43.38
C GLY A 719 11.87 21.17 -42.64
N ILE A 720 11.91 21.08 -41.30
CA ILE A 720 13.12 21.37 -40.52
C ILE A 720 14.06 20.15 -40.55
N GLN A 721 15.32 20.37 -40.93
CA GLN A 721 16.36 19.33 -41.04
C GLN A 721 17.34 19.33 -39.85
N ASN A 722 17.57 20.49 -39.23
CA ASN A 722 18.46 20.61 -38.08
C ASN A 722 17.90 21.57 -37.03
N ILE A 723 18.17 21.28 -35.77
CA ILE A 723 17.84 22.14 -34.63
C ILE A 723 19.12 22.39 -33.82
N ALA A 724 19.51 23.65 -33.64
CA ALA A 724 20.62 24.03 -32.79
C ALA A 724 20.14 24.65 -31.47
N LEU A 725 20.63 24.18 -30.33
CA LEU A 725 20.32 24.71 -29.01
C LEU A 725 21.54 25.46 -28.44
N GLY A 726 21.41 26.78 -28.27
CA GLY A 726 22.47 27.71 -27.86
C GLY A 726 22.83 27.66 -26.38
N VAL A 727 23.32 26.51 -25.90
CA VAL A 727 23.62 26.25 -24.49
C VAL A 727 24.72 27.14 -23.88
N GLY A 728 25.67 27.63 -24.68
CA GLY A 728 26.78 28.48 -24.21
C GLY A 728 26.33 29.82 -23.65
N SER A 729 25.17 30.32 -24.11
CA SER A 729 24.58 31.57 -23.64
C SER A 729 24.09 31.47 -22.19
N VAL A 730 23.83 30.24 -21.70
CA VAL A 730 23.23 29.98 -20.39
C VAL A 730 24.17 29.22 -19.46
N PHE A 731 24.99 28.31 -19.99
CA PHE A 731 25.84 27.42 -19.21
C PHE A 731 27.32 27.68 -19.47
N GLU A 732 28.13 27.61 -18.41
CA GLU A 732 29.59 27.42 -18.51
C GLU A 732 29.91 25.93 -18.53
N TRP A 733 29.23 25.17 -17.67
CA TRP A 733 29.36 23.73 -17.56
C TRP A 733 27.99 23.10 -17.42
N PHE A 734 27.75 22.01 -18.14
CA PHE A 734 26.55 21.20 -17.98
C PHE A 734 26.86 19.73 -18.25
N GLU A 735 25.99 18.88 -17.74
CA GLU A 735 25.96 17.47 -18.09
C GLU A 735 24.84 17.24 -19.12
N LEU A 736 25.17 16.68 -20.29
CA LEU A 736 24.19 16.16 -21.24
C LEU A 736 23.84 14.72 -20.84
N GLY A 737 22.58 14.50 -20.48
CA GLY A 737 22.08 13.19 -20.07
C GLY A 737 21.73 12.31 -21.27
N SER A 738 20.83 12.78 -22.14
CA SER A 738 20.40 12.05 -23.34
C SER A 738 19.62 12.96 -24.29
N ILE A 739 19.46 12.52 -25.55
CA ILE A 739 18.65 13.21 -26.55
C ILE A 739 17.75 12.19 -27.22
N TRP A 740 16.45 12.44 -27.19
CA TRP A 740 15.45 11.51 -27.71
C TRP A 740 14.53 12.17 -28.72
N VAL A 741 14.08 11.40 -29.71
CA VAL A 741 12.93 11.74 -30.54
C VAL A 741 11.73 10.96 -30.03
N SER A 742 10.62 11.67 -29.82
CA SER A 742 9.38 11.13 -29.27
C SER A 742 8.18 11.56 -30.08
N THR A 743 7.14 10.74 -30.10
CA THR A 743 5.83 11.15 -30.61
C THR A 743 5.10 12.01 -29.57
N ILE A 744 4.25 12.95 -29.99
CA ILE A 744 3.41 13.70 -29.05
C ILE A 744 2.46 12.76 -28.28
N GLN A 745 2.10 11.61 -28.86
CA GLN A 745 1.31 10.61 -28.16
C GLN A 745 2.09 9.96 -27.02
N SER A 746 3.41 9.76 -27.17
CA SER A 746 4.22 9.26 -26.07
C SER A 746 4.24 10.21 -24.88
N LEU A 747 4.21 11.52 -25.13
CA LEU A 747 4.00 12.53 -24.07
C LEU A 747 2.70 12.39 -23.28
N LYS A 748 1.65 11.87 -23.91
CA LYS A 748 0.35 11.69 -23.26
C LYS A 748 0.25 10.37 -22.50
N GLY A 749 1.31 9.56 -22.51
CA GLY A 749 1.38 8.26 -21.86
C GLY A 749 0.40 7.24 -22.45
N ALA A 750 0.20 7.25 -23.78
CA ALA A 750 -0.57 6.19 -24.43
C ALA A 750 0.12 4.82 -24.23
N MET A 751 -0.65 3.74 -24.03
CA MET A 751 -0.06 2.41 -23.86
C MET A 751 0.79 2.02 -25.08
N GLY A 752 2.05 1.60 -24.85
CA GLY A 752 2.98 1.14 -25.91
C GLY A 752 3.84 2.23 -26.55
N SER A 753 3.57 3.51 -26.29
CA SER A 753 4.21 4.62 -26.99
C SER A 753 5.70 4.86 -26.66
N GLU A 754 6.24 4.27 -25.59
CA GLU A 754 7.67 4.40 -25.25
C GLU A 754 8.57 3.52 -26.16
N GLU A 755 8.02 2.51 -26.83
CA GLU A 755 8.80 1.63 -27.73
C GLU A 755 9.17 2.31 -29.06
N GLU A 756 8.56 3.47 -29.35
CA GLU A 756 8.80 4.29 -30.53
C GLU A 756 9.81 5.42 -30.30
N ASP A 757 10.28 5.61 -29.06
CA ASP A 757 11.24 6.66 -28.75
C ASP A 757 12.65 6.26 -29.24
N ILE A 758 13.30 7.15 -30.00
CA ILE A 758 14.62 6.89 -30.59
C ILE A 758 15.65 7.79 -29.92
N GLU A 759 16.69 7.20 -29.33
CA GLU A 759 17.84 7.95 -28.85
C GLU A 759 18.72 8.39 -30.03
N ILE A 760 19.08 9.67 -30.06
CA ILE A 760 19.89 10.26 -31.12
C ILE A 760 21.09 11.02 -30.56
N GLY A 761 22.10 11.25 -31.40
CA GLY A 761 23.27 12.05 -31.06
C GLY A 761 23.10 13.54 -31.37
N ALA A 762 24.04 14.34 -30.88
CA ALA A 762 24.23 15.73 -31.29
C ALA A 762 25.66 15.95 -31.80
N GLN A 763 25.80 16.92 -32.69
CA GLN A 763 27.08 17.54 -33.00
C GLN A 763 27.30 18.73 -32.07
N PHE A 764 28.55 19.02 -31.77
CA PHE A 764 28.95 20.00 -30.79
C PHE A 764 29.78 21.10 -31.45
N ASP A 765 29.42 22.35 -31.24
CA ASP A 765 30.24 23.51 -31.63
C ASP A 765 30.46 24.43 -30.42
N GLY A 766 31.70 24.87 -30.22
CA GLY A 766 32.11 25.63 -29.04
C GLY A 766 32.01 24.86 -27.71
N LEU A 767 32.01 23.53 -27.74
CA LEU A 767 31.91 22.67 -26.55
C LEU A 767 33.13 21.75 -26.42
N LYS A 768 33.67 21.63 -25.21
CA LYS A 768 34.75 20.71 -24.87
C LYS A 768 34.22 19.58 -23.98
N ILE A 769 34.42 18.34 -24.41
CA ILE A 769 34.02 17.15 -23.65
C ILE A 769 35.17 16.74 -22.71
N HIS A 770 34.87 16.65 -21.41
CA HIS A 770 35.87 16.26 -20.39
C HIS A 770 35.66 14.83 -19.87
N ALA A 771 34.42 14.33 -19.92
CA ALA A 771 34.02 12.97 -19.58
C ALA A 771 32.70 12.64 -20.31
N PRO A 772 32.23 11.38 -20.33
CA PRO A 772 30.92 11.05 -20.91
C PRO A 772 29.81 11.94 -20.34
N GLY A 773 29.13 12.68 -21.22
CA GLY A 773 28.08 13.63 -20.85
C GLY A 773 28.56 14.93 -20.17
N LEU A 774 29.83 15.09 -19.76
CA LEU A 774 30.32 16.31 -19.09
C LEU A 774 30.92 17.30 -20.11
N LEU A 775 30.23 18.42 -20.33
CA LEU A 775 30.63 19.42 -21.33
C LEU A 775 30.90 20.80 -20.69
N GLU A 776 31.96 21.43 -21.19
CA GLU A 776 32.32 22.83 -20.94
C GLU A 776 31.99 23.67 -22.18
N CYS A 777 31.26 24.77 -21.99
CA CYS A 777 31.01 25.78 -23.02
C CYS A 777 32.20 26.73 -23.11
N THR A 778 32.99 26.62 -24.18
CA THR A 778 34.21 27.42 -24.36
C THR A 778 33.93 28.90 -24.63
N GLY A 779 32.68 29.25 -24.95
CA GLY A 779 32.20 30.62 -25.09
C GLY A 779 30.67 30.72 -25.05
N THR A 780 30.13 31.94 -25.14
CA THR A 780 28.68 32.18 -25.11
C THR A 780 27.96 31.73 -26.39
N ALA A 781 28.68 31.53 -27.49
CA ALA A 781 28.14 31.07 -28.76
C ALA A 781 28.06 29.54 -28.89
N ALA A 782 28.44 28.77 -27.87
CA ALA A 782 28.43 27.30 -27.94
C ALA A 782 27.01 26.73 -28.13
N PHE A 783 26.87 25.73 -29.00
CA PHE A 783 25.58 25.11 -29.28
C PHE A 783 25.64 23.58 -29.49
N LEU A 784 24.49 22.95 -29.26
CA LEU A 784 24.19 21.55 -29.54
C LEU A 784 23.41 21.48 -30.85
N LEU A 785 23.91 20.80 -31.89
CA LEU A 785 23.20 20.62 -33.16
C LEU A 785 22.64 19.21 -33.26
N VAL A 786 21.32 19.10 -33.41
CA VAL A 786 20.61 17.84 -33.54
C VAL A 786 20.01 17.74 -34.93
N LYS A 787 20.29 16.65 -35.64
CA LYS A 787 19.67 16.35 -36.93
C LYS A 787 18.30 15.74 -36.70
N THR A 788 17.26 16.30 -37.32
CA THR A 788 15.91 15.75 -37.23
C THR A 788 15.81 14.50 -38.13
N PRO A 789 15.07 13.46 -37.70
CA PRO A 789 14.71 12.38 -38.62
C PRO A 789 13.86 12.95 -39.76
N LEU A 790 14.08 12.46 -40.98
CA LEU A 790 13.26 12.82 -42.15
C LEU A 790 11.87 12.23 -41.96
N GLY A 791 10.89 13.06 -41.59
CA GLY A 791 9.50 12.61 -41.48
C GLY A 791 8.93 12.28 -42.87
N SER A 792 8.25 11.14 -42.99
CA SER A 792 7.42 10.84 -44.16
C SER A 792 6.05 11.53 -44.04
N ASP A 793 5.43 11.88 -45.18
CA ASP A 793 4.07 12.45 -45.19
C ASP A 793 3.09 11.47 -44.54
N GLY A 794 2.54 11.83 -43.38
CA GLY A 794 1.58 11.02 -42.62
C GLY A 794 2.06 10.52 -41.26
N GLU A 795 3.33 10.72 -40.88
CA GLU A 795 3.82 10.37 -39.54
C GLU A 795 3.20 11.24 -38.42
N PRO A 796 2.98 10.67 -37.22
CA PRO A 796 2.48 11.43 -36.09
C PRO A 796 3.48 12.53 -35.71
N PRO A 797 3.01 13.70 -35.22
CA PRO A 797 3.89 14.80 -34.89
C PRO A 797 4.91 14.38 -33.81
N GLN A 798 6.18 14.67 -34.09
CA GLN A 798 7.34 14.31 -33.27
C GLN A 798 7.96 15.52 -32.57
N MET A 799 8.81 15.25 -31.60
CA MET A 799 9.57 16.23 -30.84
C MET A 799 10.93 15.68 -30.43
N ILE A 800 11.88 16.58 -30.19
CA ILE A 800 13.17 16.28 -29.56
C ILE A 800 13.11 16.62 -28.07
N GLU A 801 13.52 15.69 -27.22
CA GLU A 801 13.73 15.89 -25.78
C GLU A 801 15.24 15.90 -25.49
N ILE A 802 15.80 17.07 -25.19
CA ILE A 802 17.20 17.22 -24.80
C ILE A 802 17.27 17.32 -23.28
N VAL A 803 17.86 16.30 -22.65
CA VAL A 803 17.94 16.18 -21.18
C VAL A 803 19.32 16.62 -20.71
N MET A 804 19.38 17.63 -19.84
CA MET A 804 20.63 18.25 -19.41
C MET A 804 20.58 18.69 -17.95
N ARG A 805 21.71 18.65 -17.25
CA ARG A 805 21.85 19.15 -15.87
C ARG A 805 22.87 20.28 -15.82
N PRO A 806 22.46 21.53 -15.54
CA PRO A 806 23.39 22.63 -15.37
C PRO A 806 24.32 22.37 -14.18
N LEU A 807 25.63 22.52 -14.38
CA LEU A 807 26.65 22.41 -13.32
C LEU A 807 27.16 23.79 -12.91
N ILE A 808 27.42 24.67 -13.88
CA ILE A 808 27.74 26.08 -13.68
C ILE A 808 26.93 26.90 -14.67
N ARG A 809 26.04 27.75 -14.17
CA ARG A 809 25.26 28.70 -14.97
C ARG A 809 26.02 30.01 -15.10
N ARG A 810 25.97 30.62 -16.29
CA ARG A 810 26.41 32.01 -16.47
C ARG A 810 25.44 32.93 -15.75
N LYS A 811 25.95 34.00 -15.14
CA LYS A 811 25.10 35.09 -14.63
C LYS A 811 24.54 35.85 -15.82
N THR A 812 23.36 35.48 -16.31
CA THR A 812 22.66 36.24 -17.33
C THR A 812 22.07 37.51 -16.71
N ASN A 813 22.46 38.68 -17.23
CA ASN A 813 21.73 39.92 -16.98
C ASN A 813 20.40 39.82 -17.73
N THR A 814 19.30 39.61 -17.01
CA THR A 814 17.94 39.40 -17.57
C THR A 814 17.40 40.56 -18.41
N ALA A 815 18.14 41.67 -18.56
CA ALA A 815 17.74 42.84 -19.34
C ALA A 815 17.99 42.71 -20.87
N GLU A 816 18.85 41.81 -21.33
CA GLU A 816 19.26 41.74 -22.74
C GLU A 816 18.52 40.66 -23.58
N MET A 817 17.60 39.88 -22.98
CA MET A 817 16.81 38.86 -23.69
C MET A 817 15.37 39.32 -24.02
N ALA A 818 15.09 40.63 -24.00
CA ALA A 818 13.84 41.13 -24.55
C ALA A 818 13.91 41.03 -26.08
N PRO A 819 12.93 40.38 -26.76
CA PRO A 819 12.93 40.35 -28.22
C PRO A 819 12.78 41.77 -28.75
N GLU A 820 13.68 42.22 -29.62
CA GLU A 820 13.41 43.38 -30.47
C GLU A 820 12.11 43.11 -31.23
N ASN A 821 11.21 44.10 -31.21
CA ASN A 821 9.90 44.06 -31.83
C ASN A 821 10.00 43.72 -33.33
N LEU A 822 9.92 42.43 -33.66
CA LEU A 822 9.52 41.97 -34.99
C LEU A 822 7.99 42.05 -35.09
N PRO A 823 7.43 42.52 -36.20
CA PRO A 823 6.00 42.73 -36.35
C PRO A 823 5.26 41.42 -36.14
N VAL A 824 4.47 41.44 -35.08
CA VAL A 824 3.59 40.36 -34.64
C VAL A 824 2.58 40.06 -35.75
N LYS A 825 2.79 38.98 -36.53
CA LYS A 825 1.66 38.22 -37.07
C LYS A 825 1.14 37.30 -35.97
N GLN A 826 0.38 37.92 -35.05
CA GLN A 826 -0.46 37.22 -34.09
C GLN A 826 -1.50 36.42 -34.88
N GLY A 827 -1.38 35.10 -34.83
CA GLY A 827 -2.39 34.20 -35.38
C GLY A 827 -1.73 33.06 -36.11
N HIS A 828 -1.46 31.96 -35.39
CA HIS A 828 -1.67 30.56 -35.82
C HIS A 828 -1.02 29.59 -34.81
N ALA A 829 0.13 29.93 -34.20
CA ALA A 829 0.82 29.02 -33.27
C ALA A 829 0.20 28.95 -31.85
N ARG A 830 -0.23 30.09 -31.30
CA ARG A 830 -0.81 30.15 -29.93
C ARG A 830 -2.22 29.55 -29.85
N ALA A 831 -2.91 29.38 -30.98
CA ALA A 831 -4.26 28.85 -31.06
C ALA A 831 -4.33 27.32 -31.12
N LEU A 832 -3.22 26.63 -31.46
CA LEU A 832 -3.18 25.16 -31.54
C LEU A 832 -2.96 24.50 -30.17
N LEU A 833 -2.30 25.20 -29.23
CA LEU A 833 -2.09 24.70 -27.87
C LEU A 833 -3.28 25.02 -26.95
N SER A 834 -3.84 26.24 -26.97
CA SER A 834 -4.87 26.62 -25.99
C SER A 834 -6.28 26.09 -26.27
N LYS A 835 -6.63 25.78 -27.53
CA LYS A 835 -8.01 25.34 -27.88
C LYS A 835 -8.22 23.82 -27.83
N LYS A 836 -7.16 23.00 -27.75
CA LYS A 836 -7.28 21.54 -27.62
C LYS A 836 -7.08 21.02 -26.20
N GLU A 837 -6.54 21.83 -25.29
CA GLU A 837 -6.36 21.47 -23.87
C GLU A 837 -7.58 21.82 -23.00
N ALA A 838 -8.47 22.69 -23.46
CA ALA A 838 -9.68 23.07 -22.71
C ALA A 838 -10.86 22.09 -22.85
N ALA A 839 -10.69 20.96 -23.56
CA ALA A 839 -11.76 20.01 -23.86
C ALA A 839 -11.37 18.52 -23.67
N ALA A 840 -10.41 18.22 -22.79
CA ALA A 840 -10.03 16.86 -22.44
C ALA A 840 -9.82 16.69 -20.94
#